data_AF-A0A6M2B3V0-F1
#
_entry.id   AF-A0A6M2B3V0-F1
#
_cell.length_a   1.000
_cell.length_b   1.000
_cell.length_c   1.000
_cell.angle_alpha   90.00
_cell.angle_beta   90.00
_cell.angle_gamma   90.00
#
_symmetry.space_group_name_H-M   'P 1'
#
loop_
_entity.id
_entity.type
_entity.pdbx_description
1 polymer ?
#
loop_
_entity_poly.entity_id
_entity_poly.type
_entity_poly.pdbx_seq_one_letter_code
_entity_poly.pdbx_strand_id
1 'polypeptide(L)'
;MSYQVLARKWRPQTFADVVGQEHVLTALANGLSLGRIHHAYLFSGTRGVGKTTIARLLAKGLNCETGITSTPCGVCENCREIEQGRFVDLIEIDAASRTKVEDTRELLDNVQYAPARGRFKVYLIDEVHMLSRHSFNALLKTLEEPPEHVKFLLATTDPQKLPVTILSRCLQFHLKALDAEQIRKQLEHVLTEETITTEPRALQLLSRAADGSMRDALSLTDQAIAMGQGAVTTETVAQMLGTLDDEQPLAMLEALVSADGGQMMAQVEQAASRGVDWENLLVETLALLHRIAMVQLLPSVLDNHYAAIEQRLRELARVIPPADVQLYYQTLLIGRKELAYAPDKRMGVEMTLLRALAFHPKVIIAEPAPVPVAAPAYVPPQAPAQSAAPYNAPQAPQAPQNYSSPPSQGNAEPAQMPDTTAQLLQARTQLLRQGSTTPKKAEPAAPGKARPANSALERLASVTERAQTMASVKKEPAAPVKEEAYRWVAQNEPEEAPEPVATPKALRAALEHEKSPELASRLAEEAIERDAWAAQISQMPMPKLVQQLALNAFCEQPEPGKICLHLRSSQKHLNSPSAQKVLSDALSALHQTPVELTVVEDDNLAVKTPLEWRQAIYEEKLAQARQSIIADNNIQTLRRFFDAELDEESIRPI
;
A
#
# COMPACT_ATOMS: atom_id res chain seq x y z
N MET A 1 28.42 14.77 -33.87
CA MET A 1 28.04 15.16 -32.49
C MET A 1 27.45 13.93 -31.81
N SER A 2 27.52 13.79 -30.48
CA SER A 2 26.84 12.68 -29.79
C SER A 2 25.33 12.92 -29.80
N TYR A 3 24.56 11.94 -30.29
CA TYR A 3 23.10 11.97 -30.18
C TYR A 3 22.72 12.01 -28.70
N GLN A 4 21.82 12.92 -28.32
CA GLN A 4 21.27 13.02 -26.98
C GLN A 4 19.76 12.83 -27.05
N VAL A 5 19.28 11.81 -26.33
CA VAL A 5 17.86 11.53 -26.06
C VAL A 5 17.14 12.84 -25.66
N LEU A 6 15.96 13.10 -26.23
CA LEU A 6 15.15 14.30 -25.95
C LEU A 6 14.90 14.46 -24.46
N ALA A 7 14.61 13.36 -23.75
CA ALA A 7 14.45 13.31 -22.29
C ALA A 7 15.68 13.81 -21.48
N ARG A 8 16.84 13.99 -22.11
CA ARG A 8 18.03 14.65 -21.55
C ARG A 8 18.25 16.04 -22.14
N LYS A 9 18.09 16.23 -23.46
CA LYS A 9 18.28 17.53 -24.14
C LYS A 9 17.27 18.57 -23.63
N TRP A 10 16.02 18.18 -23.45
CA TRP A 10 14.90 18.99 -23.01
C TRP A 10 14.65 18.93 -21.49
N ARG A 11 15.69 18.69 -20.69
CA ARG A 11 15.60 18.87 -19.24
C ARG A 11 15.46 20.38 -18.94
N PRO A 12 14.42 20.84 -18.22
CA PRO A 12 14.26 22.23 -17.80
C PRO A 12 15.52 22.80 -17.14
N GLN A 13 15.91 24.01 -17.55
CA GLN A 13 17.13 24.69 -17.11
C GLN A 13 16.84 25.82 -16.11
N THR A 14 15.63 26.38 -16.17
CA THR A 14 15.04 27.34 -15.24
C THR A 14 13.74 26.79 -14.64
N PHE A 15 13.19 27.46 -13.63
CA PHE A 15 11.86 27.13 -13.10
C PHE A 15 10.70 27.51 -14.05
N ALA A 16 10.94 28.35 -15.07
CA ALA A 16 9.92 28.72 -16.05
C ALA A 16 9.70 27.65 -17.13
N ASP A 17 10.72 26.84 -17.43
CA ASP A 17 10.63 25.74 -18.40
C ASP A 17 10.02 24.45 -17.80
N VAL A 18 9.61 24.48 -16.53
CA VAL A 18 8.96 23.34 -15.86
C VAL A 18 7.46 23.37 -16.15
N VAL A 19 6.98 22.36 -16.88
CA VAL A 19 5.56 22.20 -17.19
C VAL A 19 4.75 21.87 -15.93
N GLY A 20 3.71 22.67 -15.67
CA GLY A 20 2.79 22.47 -14.54
C GLY A 20 3.44 22.74 -13.18
N GLN A 21 2.90 22.11 -12.12
CA GLN A 21 3.42 22.20 -10.75
C GLN A 21 3.53 23.63 -10.17
N GLU A 22 2.74 24.58 -10.68
CA GLU A 22 2.78 26.02 -10.33
C GLU A 22 2.78 26.28 -8.82
N HIS A 23 2.07 25.45 -8.03
CA HIS A 23 2.02 25.54 -6.57
C HIS A 23 3.39 25.27 -5.91
N VAL A 24 4.17 24.30 -6.43
CA VAL A 24 5.53 24.02 -5.94
C VAL A 24 6.50 25.09 -6.43
N LEU A 25 6.43 25.45 -7.72
CA LEU A 25 7.33 26.43 -8.34
C LEU A 25 7.20 27.80 -7.64
N THR A 26 5.98 28.26 -7.39
CA THR A 26 5.70 29.51 -6.68
C THR A 26 6.21 29.48 -5.24
N ALA A 27 6.02 28.37 -4.52
CA ALA A 27 6.50 28.23 -3.15
C ALA A 27 8.04 28.23 -3.06
N LEU A 28 8.72 27.55 -3.97
CA LEU A 28 10.20 27.56 -4.06
C LEU A 28 10.74 28.93 -4.47
N ALA A 29 10.14 29.57 -5.49
CA ALA A 29 10.56 30.90 -5.94
C ALA A 29 10.40 31.95 -4.84
N ASN A 30 9.30 31.92 -4.09
CA ASN A 30 9.09 32.79 -2.92
C ASN A 30 10.05 32.46 -1.78
N GLY A 31 10.31 31.18 -1.51
CA GLY A 31 11.28 30.76 -0.49
C GLY A 31 12.69 31.28 -0.76
N LEU A 32 13.17 31.14 -2.00
CA LEU A 32 14.46 31.69 -2.45
C LEU A 32 14.49 33.22 -2.38
N SER A 33 13.47 33.90 -2.91
CA SER A 33 13.41 35.37 -2.98
C SER A 33 13.30 36.04 -1.59
N LEU A 34 12.69 35.37 -0.61
CA LEU A 34 12.57 35.84 0.77
C LEU A 34 13.71 35.34 1.69
N GLY A 35 14.69 34.60 1.16
CA GLY A 35 15.76 33.97 1.95
C GLY A 35 15.29 32.90 2.94
N ARG A 36 14.02 32.45 2.85
CA ARG A 36 13.40 31.44 3.72
C ARG A 36 13.74 30.02 3.27
N ILE A 37 15.03 29.70 3.29
CA ILE A 37 15.56 28.41 2.85
C ILE A 37 15.45 27.40 4.00
N HIS A 38 14.69 26.32 3.79
CA HIS A 38 14.60 25.24 4.76
C HIS A 38 15.86 24.34 4.72
N HIS A 39 16.18 23.66 5.83
CA HIS A 39 17.33 22.75 5.87
C HIS A 39 17.08 21.45 5.09
N ALA A 40 15.82 21.01 5.01
CA ALA A 40 15.40 19.81 4.27
C ALA A 40 14.11 20.02 3.48
N TYR A 41 14.10 19.56 2.23
CA TYR A 41 12.96 19.55 1.31
C TYR A 41 12.65 18.11 0.89
N LEU A 42 11.37 17.75 0.81
CA LEU A 42 10.92 16.44 0.34
C LEU A 42 9.98 16.57 -0.85
N PHE A 43 10.40 16.09 -2.01
CA PHE A 43 9.61 16.03 -3.24
C PHE A 43 8.95 14.65 -3.37
N SER A 44 7.62 14.61 -3.32
CA SER A 44 6.83 13.38 -3.48
C SER A 44 5.97 13.43 -4.74
N GLY A 45 5.74 12.27 -5.38
CA GLY A 45 4.95 12.17 -6.60
C GLY A 45 5.41 11.00 -7.46
N THR A 46 4.64 10.66 -8.51
CA THR A 46 4.91 9.52 -9.39
C THR A 46 6.28 9.59 -10.09
N ARG A 47 6.67 8.53 -10.79
CA ARG A 47 7.92 8.51 -11.55
C ARG A 47 7.87 9.58 -12.65
N GLY A 48 9.00 10.24 -12.91
CA GLY A 48 9.18 11.11 -14.07
C GLY A 48 8.46 12.46 -14.09
N VAL A 49 7.62 12.81 -13.10
CA VAL A 49 6.97 14.13 -12.94
C VAL A 49 7.92 15.30 -12.60
N GLY A 50 9.24 15.10 -12.74
CA GLY A 50 10.25 16.16 -12.57
C GLY A 50 10.87 16.30 -11.18
N LYS A 51 10.63 15.40 -10.21
CA LYS A 51 11.18 15.46 -8.83
C LYS A 51 12.67 15.86 -8.79
N THR A 52 13.53 15.05 -9.40
CA THR A 52 14.99 15.24 -9.47
C THR A 52 15.39 16.49 -10.27
N THR A 53 14.60 16.88 -11.27
CA THR A 53 14.82 18.10 -12.05
C THR A 53 14.59 19.35 -11.19
N ILE A 54 13.46 19.43 -10.48
CA ILE A 54 13.14 20.56 -9.59
C ILE A 54 14.16 20.66 -8.44
N ALA A 55 14.62 19.52 -7.91
CA ALA A 55 15.71 19.51 -6.94
C ALA A 55 17.03 20.08 -7.52
N ARG A 56 17.42 19.71 -8.75
CA ARG A 56 18.58 20.31 -9.42
C ARG A 56 18.41 21.81 -9.69
N LEU A 57 17.21 22.26 -10.08
CA LEU A 57 16.92 23.69 -10.26
C LEU A 57 17.04 24.47 -8.95
N LEU A 58 16.58 23.90 -7.84
CA LEU A 58 16.76 24.45 -6.50
C LEU A 58 18.24 24.49 -6.10
N ALA A 59 19.02 23.44 -6.40
CA ALA A 59 20.47 23.45 -6.21
C ALA A 59 21.17 24.54 -7.04
N LYS A 60 20.78 24.75 -8.31
CA LYS A 60 21.27 25.88 -9.14
C LYS A 60 20.92 27.23 -8.50
N GLY A 61 19.67 27.42 -8.06
CA GLY A 61 19.20 28.67 -7.43
C GLY A 61 19.88 29.00 -6.10
N LEU A 62 20.28 27.98 -5.33
CA LEU A 62 21.03 28.12 -4.07
C LEU A 62 22.52 28.41 -4.28
N ASN A 63 23.15 27.81 -5.30
CA ASN A 63 24.60 27.90 -5.54
C ASN A 63 25.00 28.80 -6.70
N CYS A 64 24.09 29.61 -7.25
CA CYS A 64 24.41 30.55 -8.31
C CYS A 64 25.39 31.64 -7.83
N GLU A 65 26.38 31.95 -8.67
CA GLU A 65 27.39 32.99 -8.38
C GLU A 65 26.73 34.35 -8.17
N THR A 66 25.70 34.68 -8.97
CA THR A 66 24.96 35.96 -8.93
C THR A 66 24.22 36.22 -7.62
N GLY A 67 24.00 35.19 -6.78
CA GLY A 67 23.19 35.28 -5.58
C GLY A 67 22.28 34.06 -5.41
N ILE A 68 21.64 33.97 -4.25
CA ILE A 68 20.49 33.08 -4.06
C ILE A 68 19.34 33.66 -4.92
N THR A 69 18.84 32.89 -5.88
CA THR A 69 17.86 33.39 -6.86
C THR A 69 16.88 32.31 -7.30
N SER A 70 15.62 32.73 -7.53
CA SER A 70 14.58 31.95 -8.20
C SER A 70 14.79 31.83 -9.72
N THR A 71 15.69 32.63 -10.29
CA THR A 71 16.06 32.63 -11.72
C THR A 71 17.58 32.39 -11.87
N PRO A 72 18.04 31.13 -11.82
CA PRO A 72 19.46 30.82 -11.99
C PRO A 72 19.94 31.16 -13.40
N CYS A 73 21.07 31.85 -13.53
CA CYS A 73 21.48 32.46 -14.80
C CYS A 73 21.93 31.49 -15.92
N GLY A 74 22.09 30.19 -15.63
CA GLY A 74 22.48 29.15 -16.59
C GLY A 74 23.93 29.22 -17.13
N VAL A 75 24.54 30.40 -17.15
CA VAL A 75 25.85 30.67 -17.78
C VAL A 75 27.05 30.56 -16.84
N CYS A 76 26.83 30.57 -15.52
CA CYS A 76 27.89 30.53 -14.51
C CYS A 76 28.59 29.16 -14.43
N GLU A 77 29.79 29.07 -13.82
CA GLU A 77 30.51 27.79 -13.70
C GLU A 77 29.71 26.80 -12.85
N ASN A 78 29.26 27.23 -11.67
CA ASN A 78 28.40 26.42 -10.80
C ASN A 78 27.13 25.95 -11.53
N CYS A 79 26.54 26.84 -12.35
CA CYS A 79 25.32 26.58 -13.12
C CYS A 79 25.52 25.43 -14.13
N ARG A 80 26.66 25.44 -14.82
CA ARG A 80 27.04 24.46 -15.86
C ARG A 80 27.49 23.14 -15.24
N GLU A 81 28.26 23.18 -14.15
CA GLU A 81 28.71 21.99 -13.43
C GLU A 81 27.54 21.22 -12.78
N ILE A 82 26.54 21.92 -12.23
CA ILE A 82 25.33 21.30 -11.68
C ILE A 82 24.54 20.60 -12.78
N GLU A 83 24.37 21.22 -13.95
CA GLU A 83 23.63 20.58 -15.05
C GLU A 83 24.35 19.33 -15.58
N GLN A 84 25.67 19.40 -15.72
CA GLN A 84 26.50 18.27 -16.11
C GLN A 84 26.56 17.14 -15.06
N GLY A 85 26.08 17.38 -13.83
CA GLY A 85 26.18 16.42 -12.72
C GLY A 85 27.62 16.24 -12.22
N ARG A 86 28.40 17.32 -12.21
CA ARG A 86 29.84 17.34 -11.88
C ARG A 86 30.21 18.30 -10.75
N PHE A 87 29.26 19.06 -10.24
CA PHE A 87 29.49 20.07 -9.20
C PHE A 87 29.82 19.42 -7.85
N VAL A 88 30.97 19.78 -7.28
CA VAL A 88 31.55 19.13 -6.08
C VAL A 88 30.61 19.22 -4.87
N ASP A 89 29.90 20.33 -4.71
CA ASP A 89 28.99 20.56 -3.58
C ASP A 89 27.52 20.17 -3.88
N LEU A 90 27.27 19.38 -4.94
CA LEU A 90 26.00 18.67 -5.17
C LEU A 90 26.25 17.16 -5.20
N ILE A 91 26.01 16.51 -4.06
CA ILE A 91 26.19 15.07 -3.90
C ILE A 91 24.88 14.38 -4.25
N GLU A 92 24.83 13.74 -5.42
CA GLU A 92 23.67 12.96 -5.88
C GLU A 92 23.78 11.49 -5.47
N ILE A 93 22.74 10.98 -4.79
CA ILE A 93 22.64 9.62 -4.26
C ILE A 93 21.34 9.00 -4.80
N ASP A 94 21.47 7.95 -5.60
CA ASP A 94 20.34 7.09 -6.00
C ASP A 94 20.24 5.91 -5.02
N ALA A 95 19.23 5.94 -4.14
CA ALA A 95 19.04 4.91 -3.13
C ALA A 95 18.57 3.55 -3.69
N ALA A 96 18.10 3.48 -4.94
CA ALA A 96 17.79 2.22 -5.60
C ALA A 96 19.03 1.50 -6.17
N SER A 97 20.17 2.19 -6.30
CA SER A 97 21.42 1.62 -6.81
C SER A 97 22.10 0.70 -5.78
N ARG A 98 21.90 -0.62 -5.94
CA ARG A 98 22.15 -1.71 -4.96
C ARG A 98 23.61 -1.95 -4.50
N THR A 99 24.56 -1.04 -4.72
CA THR A 99 25.97 -1.19 -4.29
C THR A 99 26.41 -0.18 -3.22
N LYS A 100 25.64 0.88 -2.95
CA LYS A 100 26.12 2.05 -2.19
C LYS A 100 25.70 2.14 -0.72
N VAL A 101 25.24 1.04 -0.12
CA VAL A 101 24.64 1.08 1.22
C VAL A 101 25.65 1.56 2.28
N GLU A 102 26.93 1.26 2.12
CA GLU A 102 28.00 1.78 2.98
C GLU A 102 28.49 3.17 2.53
N ASP A 103 28.69 3.42 1.22
CA ASP A 103 29.01 4.75 0.65
C ASP A 103 28.06 5.85 1.17
N THR A 104 26.75 5.58 1.25
CA THR A 104 25.75 6.55 1.72
C THR A 104 26.00 6.99 3.16
N ARG A 105 26.58 6.13 4.00
CA ARG A 105 26.95 6.50 5.36
C ARG A 105 28.19 7.38 5.34
N GLU A 106 29.25 7.01 4.63
CA GLU A 106 30.48 7.82 4.60
C GLU A 106 30.22 9.21 4.04
N LEU A 107 29.37 9.34 3.01
CA LEU A 107 28.94 10.63 2.45
C LEU A 107 28.13 11.48 3.45
N LEU A 108 27.36 10.84 4.34
CA LEU A 108 26.59 11.50 5.41
C LEU A 108 27.44 11.87 6.63
N ASP A 109 28.38 11.01 7.05
CA ASP A 109 29.34 11.33 8.11
C ASP A 109 30.25 12.52 7.67
N ASN A 110 30.48 12.69 6.36
CA ASN A 110 31.14 13.86 5.75
C ASN A 110 30.28 15.14 5.64
N VAL A 111 29.05 15.19 6.16
CA VAL A 111 28.18 16.39 6.07
C VAL A 111 28.73 17.58 6.85
N GLN A 112 29.44 17.34 7.95
CA GLN A 112 29.91 18.39 8.86
C GLN A 112 30.91 19.37 8.20
N TYR A 113 31.63 18.93 7.18
CA TYR A 113 32.61 19.77 6.47
C TYR A 113 31.94 20.82 5.57
N ALA A 114 32.49 22.02 5.57
CA ALA A 114 32.10 23.16 4.74
C ALA A 114 32.12 22.84 3.21
N PRO A 115 31.38 23.59 2.38
CA PRO A 115 31.43 23.45 0.92
C PRO A 115 32.78 23.91 0.35
N ALA A 116 33.17 23.36 -0.81
CA ALA A 116 34.44 23.61 -1.47
C ALA A 116 34.43 24.81 -2.44
N ARG A 117 33.30 25.06 -3.11
CA ARG A 117 33.05 26.16 -4.06
C ARG A 117 31.68 26.81 -3.88
N GLY A 118 30.67 26.03 -3.47
CA GLY A 118 29.29 26.48 -3.33
C GLY A 118 29.05 27.36 -2.09
N ARG A 119 27.90 28.03 -2.09
CA ARG A 119 27.32 28.69 -0.91
C ARG A 119 26.76 27.64 0.07
N PHE A 120 26.24 26.54 -0.47
CA PHE A 120 25.65 25.43 0.27
C PHE A 120 26.13 24.08 -0.26
N LYS A 121 26.36 23.14 0.65
CA LYS A 121 26.60 21.72 0.36
C LYS A 121 25.24 21.01 0.26
N VAL A 122 24.87 20.62 -0.95
CA VAL A 122 23.55 20.11 -1.28
C VAL A 122 23.61 18.58 -1.44
N TYR A 123 22.79 17.88 -0.67
CA TYR A 123 22.64 16.43 -0.74
C TYR A 123 21.32 16.10 -1.44
N LEU A 124 21.38 15.57 -2.65
CA LEU A 124 20.21 15.15 -3.43
C LEU A 124 20.07 13.63 -3.36
N ILE A 125 19.09 13.16 -2.59
CA ILE A 125 18.80 11.73 -2.40
C ILE A 125 17.53 11.38 -3.18
N ASP A 126 17.68 10.63 -4.27
CA ASP A 126 16.55 10.15 -5.08
C ASP A 126 16.09 8.76 -4.64
N GLU A 127 14.79 8.51 -4.80
CA GLU A 127 14.01 7.41 -4.22
C GLU A 127 14.38 7.08 -2.77
N VAL A 128 14.45 8.11 -1.91
CA VAL A 128 14.92 8.07 -0.51
C VAL A 128 14.28 6.97 0.36
N HIS A 129 13.07 6.50 0.03
CA HIS A 129 12.39 5.40 0.71
C HIS A 129 13.12 4.04 0.58
N MET A 130 14.08 3.92 -0.34
CA MET A 130 14.91 2.73 -0.56
C MET A 130 16.17 2.67 0.34
N LEU A 131 16.44 3.70 1.15
CA LEU A 131 17.60 3.71 2.05
C LEU A 131 17.52 2.61 3.12
N SER A 132 18.70 2.19 3.60
CA SER A 132 18.78 1.26 4.73
C SER A 132 18.35 1.92 6.05
N ARG A 133 17.84 1.12 7.00
CA ARG A 133 17.51 1.59 8.36
C ARG A 133 18.69 2.29 9.05
N HIS A 134 19.93 1.88 8.77
CA HIS A 134 21.14 2.50 9.31
C HIS A 134 21.41 3.88 8.67
N SER A 135 21.28 3.99 7.35
CA SER A 135 21.44 5.26 6.61
C SER A 135 20.36 6.28 7.04
N PHE A 136 19.12 5.83 7.27
CA PHE A 136 18.05 6.66 7.84
C PHE A 136 18.38 7.19 9.24
N ASN A 137 18.95 6.35 10.11
CA ASN A 137 19.33 6.77 11.48
C ASN A 137 20.52 7.74 11.50
N ALA A 138 21.42 7.67 10.50
CA ALA A 138 22.45 8.70 10.30
C ALA A 138 21.81 10.02 9.85
N LEU A 139 20.97 9.97 8.81
CA LEU A 139 20.26 11.14 8.28
C LEU A 139 19.40 11.84 9.33
N LEU A 140 18.71 11.10 10.20
CA LEU A 140 17.87 11.66 11.27
C LEU A 140 18.65 12.57 12.23
N LYS A 141 19.85 12.17 12.66
CA LYS A 141 20.71 13.02 13.52
C LYS A 141 21.07 14.33 12.83
N THR A 142 21.39 14.27 11.54
CA THR A 142 21.77 15.44 10.73
C THR A 142 20.57 16.30 10.30
N LEU A 143 19.34 15.77 10.38
CA LEU A 143 18.09 16.51 10.22
C LEU A 143 17.60 17.14 11.54
N GLU A 144 18.04 16.64 12.69
CA GLU A 144 17.78 17.25 14.00
C GLU A 144 18.70 18.43 14.27
N GLU A 145 20.00 18.30 13.98
CA GLU A 145 21.00 19.36 14.14
C GLU A 145 21.72 19.67 12.81
N PRO A 146 21.02 20.27 11.81
CA PRO A 146 21.58 20.53 10.48
C PRO A 146 22.57 21.72 10.49
N PRO A 147 23.80 21.57 9.95
CA PRO A 147 24.70 22.71 9.77
C PRO A 147 24.16 23.76 8.81
N GLU A 148 24.42 25.04 9.05
CA GLU A 148 23.84 26.16 8.28
C GLU A 148 24.15 26.06 6.77
N HIS A 149 25.34 25.59 6.41
CA HIS A 149 25.79 25.41 5.03
C HIS A 149 25.22 24.17 4.33
N VAL A 150 24.49 23.29 5.02
CA VAL A 150 23.99 22.02 4.48
C VAL A 150 22.52 22.14 4.07
N LYS A 151 22.16 21.55 2.93
CA LYS A 151 20.75 21.46 2.46
C LYS A 151 20.44 20.07 1.92
N PHE A 152 19.40 19.44 2.44
CA PHE A 152 18.92 18.13 1.99
C PHE A 152 17.76 18.29 1.00
N LEU A 153 17.88 17.66 -0.17
CA LEU A 153 16.85 17.56 -1.20
C LEU A 153 16.49 16.08 -1.37
N LEU A 154 15.39 15.66 -0.75
CA LEU A 154 14.92 14.28 -0.77
C LEU A 154 13.86 14.13 -1.87
N ALA A 155 13.90 13.06 -2.64
CA ALA A 155 12.87 12.73 -3.63
C ALA A 155 12.37 11.29 -3.45
N THR A 156 11.06 11.07 -3.57
CA THR A 156 10.45 9.73 -3.45
C THR A 156 9.23 9.56 -4.34
N THR A 157 9.02 8.35 -4.88
CA THR A 157 7.73 7.89 -5.42
C THR A 157 6.71 7.63 -4.31
N ASP A 158 7.17 7.13 -3.17
CA ASP A 158 6.33 6.69 -2.07
C ASP A 158 6.69 7.45 -0.77
N PRO A 159 5.84 8.39 -0.31
CA PRO A 159 6.05 9.06 0.97
C PRO A 159 5.53 8.26 2.17
N GLN A 160 4.67 7.25 1.99
CA GLN A 160 4.10 6.46 3.08
C GLN A 160 5.10 5.47 3.67
N LYS A 161 6.08 5.02 2.87
CA LYS A 161 7.22 4.22 3.33
C LYS A 161 8.22 5.00 4.21
N LEU A 162 8.15 6.33 4.27
CA LEU A 162 9.08 7.14 5.07
C LEU A 162 8.61 7.26 6.53
N PRO A 163 9.52 7.11 7.51
CA PRO A 163 9.21 7.37 8.91
C PRO A 163 8.67 8.79 9.14
N VAL A 164 7.61 8.91 9.95
CA VAL A 164 6.98 10.20 10.31
C VAL A 164 8.00 11.18 10.92
N THR A 165 9.06 10.68 11.56
CA THR A 165 10.18 11.47 12.10
C THR A 165 10.97 12.22 11.03
N ILE A 166 11.03 11.74 9.78
CA ILE A 166 11.64 12.46 8.65
C ILE A 166 10.60 13.41 8.04
N LEU A 167 9.35 12.95 7.89
CA LEU A 167 8.25 13.74 7.33
C LEU A 167 7.99 15.03 8.13
N SER A 168 8.12 15.01 9.45
CA SER A 168 7.95 16.18 10.32
C SER A 168 9.12 17.18 10.30
N ARG A 169 10.29 16.78 9.77
CA ARG A 169 11.50 17.61 9.65
C ARG A 169 11.74 18.14 8.23
N CYS A 170 10.94 17.72 7.25
CA CYS A 170 11.10 18.15 5.86
C CYS A 170 9.96 19.07 5.41
N LEU A 171 10.26 20.11 4.63
CA LEU A 171 9.24 20.86 3.91
C LEU A 171 8.76 20.01 2.72
N GLN A 172 7.50 19.55 2.77
CA GLN A 172 6.96 18.59 1.82
C GLN A 172 6.32 19.27 0.61
N PHE A 173 6.67 18.83 -0.59
CA PHE A 173 6.11 19.27 -1.86
C PHE A 173 5.61 18.07 -2.67
N HIS A 174 4.29 17.89 -2.70
CA HIS A 174 3.66 16.90 -3.56
C HIS A 174 3.50 17.45 -4.98
N LEU A 175 4.23 16.84 -5.90
CA LEU A 175 4.16 17.01 -7.34
C LEU A 175 3.06 16.08 -7.87
N LYS A 176 2.13 16.64 -8.65
CA LYS A 176 1.00 15.89 -9.23
C LYS A 176 1.44 15.15 -10.50
N ALA A 177 0.66 14.17 -10.95
CA ALA A 177 0.73 13.75 -12.35
C ALA A 177 0.41 14.94 -13.27
N LEU A 178 1.06 15.01 -14.43
CA LEU A 178 0.73 16.01 -15.45
C LEU A 178 -0.52 15.58 -16.22
N ASP A 179 -1.29 16.55 -16.71
CA ASP A 179 -2.44 16.26 -17.56
C ASP A 179 -2.00 15.86 -18.98
N ALA A 180 -2.79 15.01 -19.64
CA ALA A 180 -2.48 14.50 -20.98
C ALA A 180 -2.43 15.62 -22.03
N GLU A 181 -3.23 16.69 -21.87
CA GLU A 181 -3.19 17.87 -22.76
C GLU A 181 -1.98 18.78 -22.46
N GLN A 182 -1.48 18.80 -21.21
CA GLN A 182 -0.22 19.47 -20.87
C GLN A 182 0.98 18.74 -21.51
N ILE A 183 1.03 17.41 -21.39
CA ILE A 183 2.06 16.60 -22.05
C ILE A 183 1.98 16.76 -23.57
N ARG A 184 0.78 16.68 -24.17
CA ARG A 184 0.58 16.82 -25.62
C ARG A 184 1.13 18.15 -26.15
N LYS A 185 0.82 19.27 -25.48
CA LYS A 185 1.36 20.61 -25.82
C LYS A 185 2.87 20.69 -25.69
N GLN A 186 3.46 20.06 -24.67
CA GLN A 186 4.92 20.05 -24.53
C GLN A 186 5.60 19.22 -25.60
N LEU A 187 5.05 18.05 -25.98
CA LEU A 187 5.56 17.26 -27.10
C LEU A 187 5.45 18.02 -28.43
N GLU A 188 4.32 18.69 -28.67
CA GLU A 188 4.09 19.56 -29.84
C GLU A 188 5.15 20.68 -29.93
N HIS A 189 5.44 21.37 -28.81
CA HIS A 189 6.49 22.39 -28.73
C HIS A 189 7.89 21.83 -29.01
N VAL A 190 8.25 20.73 -28.33
CA VAL A 190 9.57 20.06 -28.46
C VAL A 190 9.81 19.64 -29.91
N LEU A 191 8.86 18.97 -30.53
CA LEU A 191 9.01 18.42 -31.88
C LEU A 191 8.99 19.51 -32.97
N THR A 192 8.29 20.63 -32.72
CA THR A 192 8.35 21.82 -33.57
C THR A 192 9.74 22.45 -33.58
N GLU A 193 10.39 22.59 -32.42
CA GLU A 193 11.77 23.12 -32.34
C GLU A 193 12.83 22.14 -32.88
N GLU A 194 12.63 20.83 -32.75
CA GLU A 194 13.49 19.82 -33.41
C GLU A 194 13.24 19.70 -34.92
N THR A 195 12.25 20.41 -35.47
CA THR A 195 11.81 20.36 -36.88
C THR A 195 11.37 18.97 -37.37
N ILE A 196 10.77 18.18 -36.48
CA ILE A 196 10.29 16.82 -36.75
C ILE A 196 8.84 16.85 -37.27
N THR A 197 8.50 15.99 -38.23
CA THR A 197 7.13 15.88 -38.75
C THR A 197 6.26 15.03 -37.80
N THR A 198 5.10 15.54 -37.40
CA THR A 198 4.25 14.93 -36.36
C THR A 198 2.77 14.96 -36.71
N GLU A 199 2.04 13.89 -36.40
CA GLU A 199 0.58 13.86 -36.49
C GLU A 199 -0.11 14.16 -35.13
N PRO A 200 -1.17 14.97 -35.07
CA PRO A 200 -1.83 15.31 -33.81
C PRO A 200 -2.37 14.10 -33.01
N ARG A 201 -2.86 13.06 -33.70
CA ARG A 201 -3.34 11.81 -33.05
C ARG A 201 -2.18 10.99 -32.47
N ALA A 202 -1.02 10.98 -33.12
CA ALA A 202 0.20 10.37 -32.58
C ALA A 202 0.63 11.02 -31.25
N LEU A 203 0.57 12.35 -31.17
CA LEU A 203 0.87 13.10 -29.92
C LEU A 203 -0.14 12.79 -28.80
N GLN A 204 -1.41 12.55 -29.12
CA GLN A 204 -2.44 12.14 -28.15
C GLN A 204 -2.22 10.72 -27.63
N LEU A 205 -1.78 9.78 -28.49
CA LEU A 205 -1.42 8.42 -28.07
C LEU A 205 -0.19 8.44 -27.14
N LEU A 206 0.86 9.18 -27.53
CA LEU A 206 2.07 9.36 -26.71
C LEU A 206 1.78 10.01 -25.35
N SER A 207 0.90 11.03 -25.31
CA SER A 207 0.59 11.72 -24.04
C SER A 207 -0.27 10.90 -23.08
N ARG A 208 -1.11 9.98 -23.59
CA ARG A 208 -1.83 8.98 -22.79
C ARG A 208 -0.91 7.87 -22.28
N ALA A 209 -0.09 7.29 -23.16
CA ALA A 209 0.85 6.22 -22.81
C ALA A 209 1.93 6.63 -21.80
N ALA A 210 2.13 7.93 -21.60
CA ALA A 210 3.05 8.49 -20.63
C ALA A 210 2.54 8.51 -19.17
N ASP A 211 1.25 8.26 -18.92
CA ASP A 211 0.60 8.25 -17.58
C ASP A 211 1.05 9.41 -16.66
N GLY A 212 1.00 10.65 -17.19
CA GLY A 212 1.37 11.86 -16.46
C GLY A 212 2.88 12.11 -16.27
N SER A 213 3.76 11.27 -16.83
CA SER A 213 5.21 11.39 -16.75
C SER A 213 5.83 12.04 -18.00
N MET A 214 6.33 13.28 -17.88
CA MET A 214 7.01 13.95 -19.00
C MET A 214 8.32 13.23 -19.42
N ARG A 215 9.02 12.60 -18.46
CA ARG A 215 10.25 11.84 -18.76
C ARG A 215 9.95 10.66 -19.68
N ASP A 216 8.90 9.91 -19.37
CA ASP A 216 8.56 8.71 -20.12
C ASP A 216 7.84 9.09 -21.44
N ALA A 217 7.07 10.19 -21.48
CA ALA A 217 6.56 10.80 -22.73
C ALA A 217 7.67 11.13 -23.75
N LEU A 218 8.73 11.83 -23.32
CA LEU A 218 9.87 12.14 -24.18
C LEU A 218 10.63 10.86 -24.59
N SER A 219 10.73 9.87 -23.69
CA SER A 219 11.41 8.59 -23.98
C SER A 219 10.65 7.71 -24.98
N LEU A 220 9.30 7.73 -24.96
CA LEU A 220 8.45 7.12 -25.99
C LEU A 220 8.52 7.89 -27.30
N THR A 221 8.67 9.22 -27.25
CA THR A 221 8.84 10.06 -28.44
C THR A 221 10.16 9.78 -29.16
N ASP A 222 11.28 9.65 -28.44
CA ASP A 222 12.57 9.19 -29.02
C ASP A 222 12.43 7.82 -29.72
N GLN A 223 11.68 6.88 -29.14
CA GLN A 223 11.43 5.56 -29.73
C GLN A 223 10.58 5.65 -31.01
N ALA A 224 9.52 6.48 -30.99
CA ALA A 224 8.67 6.71 -32.16
C ALA A 224 9.46 7.34 -33.32
N ILE A 225 10.33 8.31 -33.04
CA ILE A 225 11.23 8.93 -34.03
C ILE A 225 12.19 7.88 -34.63
N ALA A 226 12.74 7.00 -33.80
CA ALA A 226 13.67 5.96 -34.23
C ALA A 226 13.01 4.87 -35.10
N MET A 227 11.76 4.50 -34.81
CA MET A 227 10.98 3.58 -35.66
C MET A 227 10.48 4.27 -36.94
N GLY A 228 9.97 5.50 -36.82
CA GLY A 228 9.37 6.28 -37.92
C GLY A 228 10.36 6.99 -38.84
N GLN A 229 11.65 6.62 -38.79
CA GLN A 229 12.72 7.15 -39.63
C GLN A 229 12.85 8.69 -39.63
N GLY A 230 12.52 9.34 -38.50
CA GLY A 230 12.51 10.80 -38.36
C GLY A 230 11.13 11.46 -38.45
N ALA A 231 10.05 10.69 -38.57
CA ALA A 231 8.67 11.16 -38.47
C ALA A 231 7.92 10.49 -37.30
N VAL A 232 6.90 11.17 -36.75
CA VAL A 232 6.03 10.66 -35.68
C VAL A 232 4.59 10.57 -36.21
N THR A 233 4.30 9.48 -36.92
CA THR A 233 2.98 9.15 -37.47
C THR A 233 2.13 8.36 -36.49
N THR A 234 0.81 8.38 -36.67
CA THR A 234 -0.13 7.64 -35.81
C THR A 234 0.07 6.14 -35.95
N GLU A 235 0.32 5.64 -37.16
CA GLU A 235 0.54 4.21 -37.42
C GLU A 235 1.79 3.69 -36.68
N THR A 236 2.93 4.37 -36.79
CA THR A 236 4.16 3.96 -36.12
C THR A 236 4.04 4.03 -34.60
N VAL A 237 3.37 5.06 -34.05
CA VAL A 237 3.11 5.16 -32.60
C VAL A 237 2.16 4.04 -32.14
N ALA A 238 1.11 3.71 -32.89
CA ALA A 238 0.19 2.65 -32.53
C ALA A 238 0.88 1.27 -32.52
N GLN A 239 1.67 0.97 -33.56
CA GLN A 239 2.50 -0.24 -33.64
C GLN A 239 3.52 -0.31 -32.49
N MET A 240 4.18 0.79 -32.15
CA MET A 240 5.16 0.86 -31.06
C MET A 240 4.53 0.61 -29.69
N LEU A 241 3.36 1.18 -29.42
CA LEU A 241 2.67 1.06 -28.13
C LEU A 241 1.91 -0.28 -27.97
N GLY A 242 1.78 -1.06 -29.04
CA GLY A 242 0.89 -2.23 -29.08
C GLY A 242 -0.59 -1.86 -28.86
N THR A 243 -0.95 -0.58 -29.04
CA THR A 243 -2.34 -0.13 -28.95
C THR A 243 -3.08 -0.64 -30.18
N LEU A 244 -4.05 -1.50 -29.93
CA LEU A 244 -5.00 -1.95 -30.93
C LEU A 244 -5.67 -0.76 -31.63
N ASP A 245 -6.00 -0.94 -32.91
CA ASP A 245 -7.05 -0.13 -33.53
C ASP A 245 -8.32 -0.23 -32.68
N ASP A 246 -8.95 0.90 -32.38
CA ASP A 246 -10.19 0.98 -31.57
C ASP A 246 -11.31 0.03 -32.10
N GLU A 247 -11.23 -0.38 -33.37
CA GLU A 247 -12.12 -1.36 -34.01
C GLU A 247 -12.03 -2.78 -33.45
N GLN A 248 -10.87 -3.26 -32.99
CA GLN A 248 -10.71 -4.67 -32.60
C GLN A 248 -11.32 -4.98 -31.21
N PRO A 249 -11.12 -4.16 -30.15
CA PRO A 249 -11.90 -4.27 -28.91
C PRO A 249 -13.41 -4.09 -29.15
N LEU A 250 -13.79 -3.20 -30.08
CA LEU A 250 -15.19 -2.97 -30.44
C LEU A 250 -15.83 -4.19 -31.14
N ALA A 251 -15.12 -4.84 -32.06
CA ALA A 251 -15.57 -6.06 -32.73
C ALA A 251 -15.71 -7.23 -31.73
N MET A 252 -14.86 -7.31 -30.70
CA MET A 252 -15.05 -8.26 -29.60
C MET A 252 -16.31 -7.94 -28.78
N LEU A 253 -16.63 -6.66 -28.52
CA LEU A 253 -17.89 -6.29 -27.86
C LEU A 253 -19.13 -6.59 -28.72
N GLU A 254 -19.07 -6.42 -30.03
CA GLU A 254 -20.14 -6.81 -30.95
C GLU A 254 -20.35 -8.34 -30.99
N ALA A 255 -19.26 -9.12 -31.02
CA ALA A 255 -19.30 -10.58 -30.89
C ALA A 255 -19.82 -11.04 -29.52
N LEU A 256 -19.50 -10.31 -28.45
CA LEU A 256 -20.04 -10.56 -27.11
C LEU A 256 -21.55 -10.38 -27.09
N VAL A 257 -22.07 -9.25 -27.60
CA VAL A 257 -23.49 -8.86 -27.53
C VAL A 257 -24.40 -9.65 -28.48
N SER A 258 -23.82 -10.25 -29.52
CA SER A 258 -24.47 -11.25 -30.38
C SER A 258 -24.41 -12.68 -29.82
N ALA A 259 -23.67 -12.89 -28.72
CA ALA A 259 -23.33 -14.19 -28.14
C ALA A 259 -22.58 -15.14 -29.10
N ASP A 260 -21.89 -14.61 -30.12
CA ASP A 260 -21.14 -15.41 -31.10
C ASP A 260 -19.73 -15.74 -30.59
N GLY A 261 -19.62 -16.86 -29.88
CA GLY A 261 -18.34 -17.41 -29.43
C GLY A 261 -17.37 -17.78 -30.56
N GLY A 262 -17.86 -18.07 -31.77
CA GLY A 262 -17.03 -18.37 -32.93
C GLY A 262 -16.31 -17.13 -33.45
N GLN A 263 -17.05 -16.04 -33.65
CA GLN A 263 -16.46 -14.73 -33.99
C GLN A 263 -15.57 -14.19 -32.88
N MET A 264 -15.95 -14.36 -31.61
CA MET A 264 -15.13 -13.94 -30.47
C MET A 264 -13.75 -14.61 -30.49
N MET A 265 -13.68 -15.94 -30.61
CA MET A 265 -12.40 -16.65 -30.66
C MET A 265 -11.61 -16.32 -31.94
N ALA A 266 -12.27 -16.05 -33.07
CA ALA A 266 -11.60 -15.58 -34.29
C ALA A 266 -10.96 -14.19 -34.11
N GLN A 267 -11.59 -13.28 -33.36
CA GLN A 267 -10.99 -11.97 -33.01
C GLN A 267 -9.78 -12.12 -32.08
N VAL A 268 -9.81 -13.08 -31.15
CA VAL A 268 -8.67 -13.40 -30.26
C VAL A 268 -7.49 -13.97 -31.06
N GLU A 269 -7.74 -14.88 -32.01
CA GLU A 269 -6.69 -15.40 -32.91
C GLU A 269 -6.07 -14.29 -33.79
N GLN A 270 -6.90 -13.36 -34.28
CA GLN A 270 -6.40 -12.18 -35.00
C GLN A 270 -5.54 -11.29 -34.09
N ALA A 271 -5.89 -11.11 -32.81
CA ALA A 271 -5.05 -10.39 -31.85
C ALA A 271 -3.72 -11.13 -31.57
N ALA A 272 -3.76 -12.46 -31.43
CA ALA A 272 -2.57 -13.29 -31.23
C ALA A 272 -1.58 -13.16 -32.40
N SER A 273 -2.08 -13.23 -33.65
CA SER A 273 -1.23 -13.10 -34.86
C SER A 273 -0.56 -11.73 -35.01
N ARG A 274 -1.06 -10.70 -34.32
CA ARG A 274 -0.50 -9.32 -34.30
C ARG A 274 0.46 -9.07 -33.13
N GLY A 275 0.62 -10.00 -32.18
CA GLY A 275 1.52 -9.84 -31.02
C GLY A 275 1.03 -8.84 -29.96
N VAL A 276 -0.29 -8.69 -29.82
CA VAL A 276 -0.95 -7.72 -28.92
C VAL A 276 -0.68 -7.99 -27.44
N ASP A 277 -0.52 -6.95 -26.60
CA ASP A 277 -0.57 -7.15 -25.14
C ASP A 277 -2.02 -7.40 -24.68
N TRP A 278 -2.24 -8.64 -24.26
CA TRP A 278 -3.47 -9.14 -23.65
C TRP A 278 -4.03 -8.29 -22.51
N GLU A 279 -3.20 -7.58 -21.75
CA GLU A 279 -3.71 -6.67 -20.71
C GLU A 279 -4.31 -5.40 -21.33
N ASN A 280 -3.63 -4.78 -22.30
CA ASN A 280 -4.12 -3.59 -22.99
C ASN A 280 -5.42 -3.87 -23.76
N LEU A 281 -5.56 -5.07 -24.33
CA LEU A 281 -6.81 -5.53 -24.93
C LEU A 281 -7.98 -5.47 -23.94
N LEU A 282 -7.81 -6.00 -22.73
CA LEU A 282 -8.84 -5.92 -21.68
C LEU A 282 -9.08 -4.48 -21.22
N VAL A 283 -8.04 -3.65 -21.12
CA VAL A 283 -8.15 -2.24 -20.73
C VAL A 283 -8.97 -1.42 -21.73
N GLU A 284 -8.72 -1.53 -23.03
CA GLU A 284 -9.51 -0.79 -24.03
C GLU A 284 -10.94 -1.34 -24.14
N THR A 285 -11.13 -2.66 -24.00
CA THR A 285 -12.48 -3.26 -23.95
C THR A 285 -13.28 -2.75 -22.74
N LEU A 286 -12.65 -2.61 -21.57
CA LEU A 286 -13.22 -1.98 -20.37
C LEU A 286 -13.51 -0.49 -20.60
N ALA A 287 -12.62 0.24 -21.27
CA ALA A 287 -12.79 1.66 -21.57
C ALA A 287 -13.96 1.91 -22.55
N LEU A 288 -14.16 1.03 -23.54
CA LEU A 288 -15.34 1.06 -24.42
C LEU A 288 -16.63 0.74 -23.66
N LEU A 289 -16.65 -0.28 -22.79
CA LEU A 289 -17.83 -0.56 -21.94
C LEU A 289 -18.19 0.62 -21.03
N HIS A 290 -17.19 1.27 -20.42
CA HIS A 290 -17.40 2.50 -19.66
C HIS A 290 -17.99 3.64 -20.52
N ARG A 291 -17.48 3.85 -21.74
CA ARG A 291 -18.05 4.82 -22.69
C ARG A 291 -19.50 4.47 -23.07
N ILE A 292 -19.83 3.20 -23.29
CA ILE A 292 -21.20 2.74 -23.57
C ILE A 292 -22.14 3.12 -22.40
N ALA A 293 -21.75 2.81 -21.15
CA ALA A 293 -22.53 3.21 -19.97
C ALA A 293 -22.68 4.74 -19.83
N MET A 294 -21.64 5.50 -20.13
CA MET A 294 -21.68 6.97 -20.11
C MET A 294 -22.62 7.53 -21.20
N VAL A 295 -22.63 6.96 -22.40
CA VAL A 295 -23.54 7.36 -23.50
C VAL A 295 -24.99 7.04 -23.18
N GLN A 296 -25.26 5.94 -22.46
CA GLN A 296 -26.61 5.59 -22.00
C GLN A 296 -27.19 6.60 -21.01
N LEU A 297 -26.35 7.18 -20.15
CA LEU A 297 -26.77 8.17 -19.16
C LEU A 297 -26.73 9.61 -19.69
N LEU A 298 -25.71 9.95 -20.49
CA LEU A 298 -25.41 11.30 -20.97
C LEU A 298 -25.05 11.29 -22.47
N PRO A 299 -26.05 11.32 -23.38
CA PRO A 299 -25.84 11.18 -24.83
C PRO A 299 -25.00 12.29 -25.51
N SER A 300 -24.58 13.32 -24.78
CA SER A 300 -23.82 14.48 -25.27
C SER A 300 -22.34 14.50 -24.85
N VAL A 301 -21.84 13.46 -24.18
CA VAL A 301 -20.49 13.40 -23.57
C VAL A 301 -19.49 12.61 -24.46
N LEU A 302 -19.76 12.51 -25.76
CA LEU A 302 -18.87 11.83 -26.71
C LEU A 302 -17.73 12.75 -27.16
N ASP A 303 -16.51 12.44 -26.73
CA ASP A 303 -15.29 13.11 -27.18
C ASP A 303 -15.06 12.92 -28.69
N ASN A 304 -14.58 13.99 -29.35
CA ASN A 304 -14.18 13.99 -30.77
C ASN A 304 -13.18 12.87 -31.15
N HIS A 305 -12.47 12.29 -30.19
CA HIS A 305 -11.57 11.15 -30.40
C HIS A 305 -12.29 9.91 -30.97
N TYR A 306 -13.59 9.72 -30.67
CA TYR A 306 -14.35 8.52 -31.05
C TYR A 306 -15.21 8.70 -32.30
N ALA A 307 -15.07 9.81 -33.04
CA ALA A 307 -15.89 10.14 -34.21
C ALA A 307 -15.96 9.05 -35.29
N ALA A 308 -14.90 8.24 -35.48
CA ALA A 308 -14.88 7.13 -36.44
C ALA A 308 -15.76 5.93 -36.02
N ILE A 309 -16.01 5.76 -34.73
CA ILE A 309 -16.67 4.60 -34.11
C ILE A 309 -17.99 4.98 -33.42
N GLU A 310 -18.28 6.29 -33.36
CA GLU A 310 -19.40 6.88 -32.63
C GLU A 310 -20.76 6.26 -32.96
N GLN A 311 -21.00 5.89 -34.22
CA GLN A 311 -22.23 5.23 -34.65
C GLN A 311 -22.38 3.84 -34.03
N ARG A 312 -21.35 2.99 -34.13
CA ARG A 312 -21.31 1.64 -33.53
C ARG A 312 -21.42 1.70 -32.00
N LEU A 313 -20.74 2.64 -31.35
CA LEU A 313 -20.89 2.89 -29.90
C LEU A 313 -22.32 3.31 -29.51
N ARG A 314 -22.96 4.21 -30.27
CA ARG A 314 -24.36 4.63 -30.05
C ARG A 314 -25.35 3.51 -30.32
N GLU A 315 -25.03 2.56 -31.20
CA GLU A 315 -25.86 1.36 -31.47
C GLU A 315 -25.73 0.33 -30.34
N LEU A 316 -24.51 0.00 -29.90
CA LEU A 316 -24.28 -0.85 -28.72
C LEU A 316 -24.97 -0.26 -27.47
N ALA A 317 -24.86 1.06 -27.25
CA ALA A 317 -25.55 1.75 -26.16
C ALA A 317 -27.09 1.66 -26.22
N ARG A 318 -27.69 1.41 -27.39
CA ARG A 318 -29.14 1.17 -27.54
C ARG A 318 -29.54 -0.29 -27.39
N VAL A 319 -28.65 -1.22 -27.71
CA VAL A 319 -28.93 -2.68 -27.74
C VAL A 319 -28.67 -3.37 -26.40
N ILE A 320 -27.67 -2.92 -25.65
CA ILE A 320 -27.25 -3.55 -24.39
C ILE A 320 -27.98 -2.89 -23.20
N PRO A 321 -28.70 -3.64 -22.33
CA PRO A 321 -29.21 -3.12 -21.07
C PRO A 321 -28.08 -2.59 -20.16
N PRO A 322 -28.26 -1.47 -19.41
CA PRO A 322 -27.21 -0.95 -18.52
C PRO A 322 -26.71 -1.94 -17.46
N ALA A 323 -27.57 -2.86 -17.00
CA ALA A 323 -27.18 -3.94 -16.09
C ALA A 323 -26.18 -4.92 -16.74
N ASP A 324 -26.40 -5.27 -18.01
CA ASP A 324 -25.54 -6.19 -18.76
C ASP A 324 -24.18 -5.52 -19.06
N VAL A 325 -24.16 -4.20 -19.34
CA VAL A 325 -22.91 -3.42 -19.47
C VAL A 325 -22.07 -3.51 -18.18
N GLN A 326 -22.71 -3.40 -17.01
CA GLN A 326 -22.03 -3.56 -15.71
C GLN A 326 -21.55 -5.00 -15.48
N LEU A 327 -22.34 -6.01 -15.84
CA LEU A 327 -21.97 -7.42 -15.75
C LEU A 327 -20.72 -7.75 -16.60
N TYR A 328 -20.69 -7.29 -17.86
CA TYR A 328 -19.52 -7.45 -18.72
C TYR A 328 -18.31 -6.68 -18.16
N TYR A 329 -18.49 -5.43 -17.75
CA TYR A 329 -17.42 -4.62 -17.18
C TYR A 329 -16.81 -5.27 -15.93
N GLN A 330 -17.64 -5.76 -15.01
CA GLN A 330 -17.19 -6.49 -13.82
C GLN A 330 -16.46 -7.79 -14.19
N THR A 331 -16.98 -8.56 -15.17
CA THR A 331 -16.38 -9.82 -15.60
C THR A 331 -15.00 -9.61 -16.23
N LEU A 332 -14.84 -8.63 -17.11
CA LEU A 332 -13.54 -8.28 -17.71
C LEU A 332 -12.57 -7.68 -16.69
N LEU A 333 -13.06 -6.91 -15.70
CA LEU A 333 -12.23 -6.33 -14.64
C LEU A 333 -11.68 -7.40 -13.68
N ILE A 334 -12.50 -8.41 -13.35
CA ILE A 334 -12.06 -9.60 -12.61
C ILE A 334 -11.05 -10.38 -13.46
N GLY A 335 -11.33 -10.61 -14.74
CA GLY A 335 -10.41 -11.27 -15.67
C GLY A 335 -9.05 -10.59 -15.77
N ARG A 336 -9.01 -9.25 -15.83
CA ARG A 336 -7.74 -8.47 -15.80
C ARG A 336 -6.96 -8.70 -14.50
N LYS A 337 -7.65 -8.76 -13.35
CA LYS A 337 -7.01 -9.07 -12.05
C LYS A 337 -6.49 -10.51 -11.98
N GLU A 338 -7.22 -11.46 -12.58
CA GLU A 338 -6.86 -12.89 -12.64
C GLU A 338 -5.77 -13.18 -13.69
N LEU A 339 -5.57 -12.30 -14.68
CA LEU A 339 -4.64 -12.47 -15.81
C LEU A 339 -3.19 -12.78 -15.39
N ALA A 340 -2.72 -12.20 -14.28
CA ALA A 340 -1.37 -12.44 -13.75
C ALA A 340 -1.18 -13.83 -13.11
N TYR A 341 -2.28 -14.58 -12.89
CA TYR A 341 -2.30 -15.92 -12.32
C TYR A 341 -2.66 -17.00 -13.36
N ALA A 342 -3.00 -16.61 -14.59
CA ALA A 342 -3.30 -17.53 -15.67
C ALA A 342 -2.03 -18.25 -16.17
N PRO A 343 -2.10 -19.55 -16.58
CA PRO A 343 -0.94 -20.27 -17.10
C PRO A 343 -0.35 -19.68 -18.39
N ASP A 344 -1.16 -18.94 -19.14
CA ASP A 344 -0.78 -18.06 -20.24
C ASP A 344 -1.72 -16.84 -20.20
N LYS A 345 -1.20 -15.64 -20.49
CA LYS A 345 -2.00 -14.43 -20.69
C LYS A 345 -3.11 -14.66 -21.75
N ARG A 346 -2.80 -15.37 -22.85
CA ARG A 346 -3.79 -15.68 -23.91
C ARG A 346 -4.97 -16.49 -23.34
N MET A 347 -4.69 -17.60 -22.67
CA MET A 347 -5.72 -18.43 -22.03
C MET A 347 -6.51 -17.65 -20.95
N GLY A 348 -5.86 -16.73 -20.23
CA GLY A 348 -6.53 -15.84 -19.28
C GLY A 348 -7.59 -14.95 -19.95
N VAL A 349 -7.28 -14.37 -21.11
CA VAL A 349 -8.24 -13.59 -21.91
C VAL A 349 -9.32 -14.48 -22.52
N GLU A 350 -8.97 -15.62 -23.11
CA GLU A 350 -9.94 -16.58 -23.68
C GLU A 350 -10.97 -17.03 -22.62
N MET A 351 -10.50 -17.46 -21.44
CA MET A 351 -11.37 -17.83 -20.32
C MET A 351 -12.21 -16.66 -19.79
N THR A 352 -11.69 -15.44 -19.81
CA THR A 352 -12.43 -14.23 -19.40
C THR A 352 -13.57 -13.92 -20.38
N LEU A 353 -13.32 -14.01 -21.68
CA LEU A 353 -14.32 -13.78 -22.73
C LEU A 353 -15.36 -14.92 -22.79
N LEU A 354 -14.94 -16.17 -22.62
CA LEU A 354 -15.84 -17.32 -22.47
C LEU A 354 -16.70 -17.21 -21.20
N ARG A 355 -16.16 -16.71 -20.09
CA ARG A 355 -16.93 -16.41 -18.86
C ARG A 355 -17.99 -15.32 -19.13
N ALA A 356 -17.63 -14.25 -19.85
CA ALA A 356 -18.57 -13.19 -20.22
C ALA A 356 -19.69 -13.68 -21.18
N LEU A 357 -19.36 -14.57 -22.12
CA LEU A 357 -20.35 -15.24 -22.99
C LEU A 357 -21.26 -16.21 -22.20
N ALA A 358 -20.71 -16.98 -21.26
CA ALA A 358 -21.47 -17.94 -20.44
C ALA A 358 -22.47 -17.25 -19.49
N PHE A 359 -22.17 -16.04 -19.01
CA PHE A 359 -23.09 -15.21 -18.23
C PHE A 359 -23.97 -14.28 -19.10
N HIS A 360 -23.96 -14.41 -20.42
CA HIS A 360 -24.83 -13.60 -21.28
C HIS A 360 -26.31 -13.97 -21.06
N PRO A 361 -27.20 -13.01 -20.71
CA PRO A 361 -28.60 -13.28 -20.33
C PRO A 361 -29.55 -13.73 -21.47
N LYS A 362 -29.02 -14.25 -22.58
CA LYS A 362 -29.77 -14.76 -23.74
C LYS A 362 -29.52 -16.24 -24.03
N VAL A 363 -28.53 -16.87 -23.39
CA VAL A 363 -28.16 -18.27 -23.69
C VAL A 363 -28.93 -19.23 -22.79
N ILE A 364 -30.01 -19.81 -23.32
CA ILE A 364 -30.44 -21.15 -22.88
C ILE A 364 -29.37 -22.12 -23.39
N ILE A 365 -28.65 -22.78 -22.49
CA ILE A 365 -27.63 -23.76 -22.86
C ILE A 365 -28.34 -24.97 -23.48
N ALA A 366 -28.25 -25.10 -24.80
CA ALA A 366 -28.66 -26.32 -25.48
C ALA A 366 -27.65 -27.44 -25.17
N GLU A 367 -28.14 -28.57 -24.66
CA GLU A 367 -27.29 -29.74 -24.43
C GLU A 367 -26.66 -30.23 -25.75
N PRO A 368 -25.36 -30.62 -25.76
CA PRO A 368 -24.71 -31.11 -26.96
C PRO A 368 -25.28 -32.48 -27.35
N ALA A 369 -26.18 -32.49 -28.35
CA ALA A 369 -26.88 -33.69 -28.79
C ALA A 369 -25.90 -34.75 -29.36
N PRO A 370 -25.83 -35.96 -28.79
CA PRO A 370 -25.03 -37.05 -29.35
C PRO A 370 -25.76 -37.72 -30.53
N VAL A 371 -25.07 -37.92 -31.65
CA VAL A 371 -25.66 -38.48 -32.89
C VAL A 371 -24.63 -39.40 -33.58
N PRO A 372 -25.01 -40.59 -34.08
CA PRO A 372 -26.01 -41.54 -33.57
C PRO A 372 -25.40 -42.95 -33.31
N VAL A 373 -26.10 -43.82 -32.57
CA VAL A 373 -25.74 -45.25 -32.48
C VAL A 373 -26.34 -46.01 -33.66
N ALA A 374 -25.55 -46.84 -34.35
CA ALA A 374 -25.95 -47.54 -35.57
C ALA A 374 -25.92 -49.07 -35.44
N ALA A 375 -27.09 -49.71 -35.30
CA ALA A 375 -27.45 -51.03 -35.88
C ALA A 375 -28.91 -51.40 -35.54
N PRO A 376 -29.70 -52.01 -36.45
CA PRO A 376 -31.12 -52.28 -36.22
C PRO A 376 -31.42 -53.72 -35.72
N ALA A 377 -32.50 -53.87 -34.94
CA ALA A 377 -33.08 -55.18 -34.60
C ALA A 377 -34.62 -55.16 -34.58
N TYR A 378 -35.20 -55.65 -35.68
CA TYR A 378 -36.47 -56.39 -35.84
C TYR A 378 -37.67 -56.12 -34.89
N VAL A 379 -38.82 -55.74 -35.47
CA VAL A 379 -40.13 -55.68 -34.80
C VAL A 379 -41.17 -56.52 -35.56
N PRO A 380 -41.81 -57.54 -34.94
CA PRO A 380 -43.06 -58.14 -35.43
C PRO A 380 -44.29 -57.38 -34.88
N PRO A 381 -45.41 -57.27 -35.64
CA PRO A 381 -46.56 -56.40 -35.30
C PRO A 381 -47.77 -57.14 -34.68
N GLN A 382 -48.86 -56.38 -34.44
CA GLN A 382 -50.24 -56.75 -34.01
C GLN A 382 -50.57 -56.57 -32.51
N ALA A 383 -51.76 -56.12 -32.06
CA ALA A 383 -52.86 -55.36 -32.70
C ALA A 383 -53.68 -54.59 -31.58
N PRO A 384 -54.96 -54.13 -31.71
CA PRO A 384 -55.36 -52.86 -31.08
C PRO A 384 -56.30 -52.95 -29.86
N ALA A 385 -56.53 -51.77 -29.27
CA ALA A 385 -57.29 -51.47 -28.05
C ALA A 385 -58.67 -52.12 -27.85
N GLN A 386 -59.02 -52.32 -26.58
CA GLN A 386 -60.41 -52.31 -26.08
C GLN A 386 -60.50 -51.54 -24.76
N SER A 387 -61.70 -51.06 -24.44
CA SER A 387 -61.98 -50.11 -23.36
C SER A 387 -63.02 -50.63 -22.37
N ALA A 388 -62.85 -50.36 -21.07
CA ALA A 388 -63.87 -50.53 -20.04
C ALA A 388 -63.76 -49.42 -18.98
N ALA A 389 -64.86 -49.13 -18.29
CA ALA A 389 -65.02 -48.09 -17.27
C ALA A 389 -65.80 -48.67 -16.07
N PRO A 390 -66.31 -47.86 -15.12
CA PRO A 390 -65.62 -46.95 -14.20
C PRO A 390 -65.87 -47.34 -12.72
N TYR A 391 -65.22 -46.69 -11.73
CA TYR A 391 -65.90 -46.38 -10.43
C TYR A 391 -65.22 -45.29 -9.57
N ASN A 392 -66.07 -44.57 -8.81
CA ASN A 392 -65.95 -43.54 -7.75
C ASN A 392 -64.61 -42.96 -7.23
N ALA A 393 -64.70 -41.66 -6.85
CA ALA A 393 -63.85 -40.94 -5.89
C ALA A 393 -64.43 -40.98 -4.44
N PRO A 394 -63.74 -40.42 -3.42
CA PRO A 394 -63.86 -38.99 -3.07
C PRO A 394 -62.48 -38.29 -2.96
N GLN A 395 -62.29 -37.09 -3.53
CA GLN A 395 -62.59 -35.76 -2.96
C GLN A 395 -61.78 -35.35 -1.70
N ALA A 396 -61.03 -34.25 -1.85
CA ALA A 396 -60.45 -33.44 -0.77
C ALA A 396 -60.78 -31.95 -1.01
N PRO A 397 -61.22 -31.16 -0.01
CA PRO A 397 -61.59 -29.75 -0.21
C PRO A 397 -60.39 -28.78 -0.25
N GLN A 398 -60.62 -27.59 -0.83
CA GLN A 398 -59.64 -26.52 -1.00
C GLN A 398 -59.77 -25.45 0.11
N ALA A 399 -58.75 -24.60 0.26
CA ALA A 399 -58.78 -23.43 1.15
C ALA A 399 -59.11 -22.13 0.37
N PRO A 400 -60.04 -21.27 0.86
CA PRO A 400 -60.26 -19.92 0.35
C PRO A 400 -59.61 -18.82 1.23
N GLN A 401 -59.36 -17.66 0.63
CA GLN A 401 -58.95 -16.43 1.34
C GLN A 401 -60.18 -15.59 1.74
N ASN A 402 -60.12 -14.86 2.88
CA ASN A 402 -60.29 -13.38 2.89
C ASN A 402 -60.29 -12.72 4.29
N TYR A 403 -59.91 -11.43 4.27
CA TYR A 403 -59.97 -10.33 5.25
C TYR A 403 -60.74 -10.46 6.59
N SER A 404 -60.16 -9.95 7.68
CA SER A 404 -60.66 -8.77 8.47
C SER A 404 -59.88 -8.54 9.79
N SER A 405 -60.08 -7.37 10.44
CA SER A 405 -59.53 -6.96 11.76
C SER A 405 -60.50 -6.00 12.47
N PRO A 406 -60.35 -5.60 13.77
CA PRO A 406 -59.47 -6.08 14.86
C PRO A 406 -60.34 -6.82 15.93
N PRO A 407 -60.55 -6.48 17.25
CA PRO A 407 -60.08 -5.41 18.15
C PRO A 407 -59.19 -5.91 19.33
N SER A 408 -59.65 -5.89 20.60
CA SER A 408 -58.82 -5.93 21.83
C SER A 408 -59.48 -6.63 23.05
N GLN A 409 -58.72 -6.76 24.16
CA GLN A 409 -59.03 -7.37 25.49
C GLN A 409 -58.79 -8.90 25.59
N GLY A 410 -58.22 -9.47 26.66
CA GLY A 410 -57.56 -8.86 27.83
C GLY A 410 -57.10 -9.88 28.91
N ASN A 411 -56.03 -9.54 29.66
CA ASN A 411 -55.50 -10.10 30.93
C ASN A 411 -55.35 -11.62 31.18
N ALA A 412 -54.10 -12.03 31.43
CA ALA A 412 -53.70 -12.94 32.52
C ALA A 412 -52.24 -12.64 32.94
N GLU A 413 -51.84 -12.88 34.20
CA GLU A 413 -50.61 -12.33 34.82
C GLU A 413 -49.37 -13.26 34.83
N PRO A 414 -48.14 -12.72 35.01
CA PRO A 414 -46.87 -13.44 34.83
C PRO A 414 -46.24 -14.01 36.12
N ALA A 415 -45.23 -14.86 35.96
CA ALA A 415 -44.32 -15.32 37.02
C ALA A 415 -42.92 -14.67 36.93
N GLN A 416 -42.14 -14.71 38.02
CA GLN A 416 -41.04 -13.77 38.30
C GLN A 416 -39.62 -14.34 38.05
N MET A 417 -38.67 -13.44 37.77
CA MET A 417 -37.20 -13.61 37.75
C MET A 417 -36.53 -12.21 37.96
N PRO A 418 -35.27 -12.09 38.44
CA PRO A 418 -35.05 -11.37 39.71
C PRO A 418 -34.33 -10.00 39.67
N ASP A 419 -34.51 -9.22 40.76
CA ASP A 419 -34.19 -7.79 40.95
C ASP A 419 -32.71 -7.35 40.94
N THR A 420 -31.73 -8.25 40.72
CA THR A 420 -30.31 -7.95 41.00
C THR A 420 -29.68 -6.90 40.07
N THR A 421 -30.11 -6.82 38.81
CA THR A 421 -29.61 -5.82 37.83
C THR A 421 -30.20 -4.43 38.05
N ALA A 422 -31.44 -4.32 38.56
CA ALA A 422 -32.09 -3.04 38.81
C ALA A 422 -31.42 -2.26 39.95
N GLN A 423 -31.01 -2.94 41.01
CA GLN A 423 -30.38 -2.31 42.19
C GLN A 423 -29.01 -1.70 41.87
N LEU A 424 -28.20 -2.37 41.03
CA LEU A 424 -26.89 -1.85 40.58
C LEU A 424 -27.01 -0.57 39.73
N LEU A 425 -28.03 -0.47 38.87
CA LEU A 425 -28.29 0.72 38.08
C LEU A 425 -28.74 1.92 38.95
N GLN A 426 -29.58 1.66 39.97
CA GLN A 426 -30.03 2.71 40.89
C GLN A 426 -28.90 3.21 41.81
N ALA A 427 -28.05 2.31 42.33
CA ALA A 427 -26.90 2.69 43.16
C ALA A 427 -25.94 3.64 42.41
N ARG A 428 -25.68 3.36 41.12
CA ARG A 428 -24.80 4.18 40.27
C ARG A 428 -25.38 5.58 39.98
N THR A 429 -26.70 5.73 39.88
CA THR A 429 -27.34 7.04 39.65
C THR A 429 -27.46 7.91 40.90
N GLN A 430 -27.47 7.31 42.10
CA GLN A 430 -27.52 8.07 43.36
C GLN A 430 -26.16 8.74 43.69
N LEU A 431 -25.04 8.04 43.49
CA LEU A 431 -23.70 8.60 43.70
C LEU A 431 -23.40 9.80 42.77
N LEU A 432 -23.92 9.78 41.55
CA LEU A 432 -23.81 10.90 40.58
C LEU A 432 -24.69 12.12 40.93
N ARG A 433 -25.50 12.07 42.01
CA ARG A 433 -26.40 13.16 42.42
C ARG A 433 -26.11 13.77 43.80
N GLN A 434 -25.07 13.32 44.51
CA GLN A 434 -24.66 13.91 45.80
C GLN A 434 -23.24 14.50 45.73
N GLY A 435 -23.11 15.58 44.96
CA GLY A 435 -21.96 16.48 44.99
C GLY A 435 -22.45 17.93 45.06
N SER A 436 -22.05 18.66 46.12
CA SER A 436 -22.54 20.02 46.47
C SER A 436 -24.00 20.03 47.00
N THR A 437 -24.44 20.88 47.94
CA THR A 437 -23.85 22.04 48.67
C THR A 437 -24.46 22.19 50.09
N THR A 438 -23.99 23.23 50.85
CA THR A 438 -24.70 24.02 51.90
C THR A 438 -24.44 23.68 53.40
N PRO A 439 -24.71 24.60 54.36
CA PRO A 439 -24.33 26.04 54.39
C PRO A 439 -23.95 26.60 55.80
N LYS A 440 -23.38 27.83 55.87
CA LYS A 440 -23.82 28.87 56.87
C LYS A 440 -23.29 30.32 56.67
N LYS A 441 -24.16 31.15 56.07
CA LYS A 441 -24.60 32.51 56.50
C LYS A 441 -23.76 33.32 57.53
N ALA A 442 -23.35 34.53 57.14
CA ALA A 442 -23.42 35.79 57.94
C ALA A 442 -23.17 37.05 57.07
N GLU A 443 -23.62 38.23 57.53
CA GLU A 443 -23.43 39.56 56.91
C GLU A 443 -22.90 40.57 57.98
N PRO A 444 -22.66 41.88 57.75
CA PRO A 444 -21.34 42.45 58.06
C PRO A 444 -21.31 43.58 59.12
N ALA A 445 -20.11 43.88 59.63
CA ALA A 445 -19.77 45.13 60.30
C ALA A 445 -18.26 45.44 60.24
N ALA A 446 -17.90 46.71 60.36
CA ALA A 446 -16.54 47.26 60.53
C ALA A 446 -16.59 48.33 61.67
N PRO A 447 -15.51 49.07 62.04
CA PRO A 447 -14.09 49.00 61.66
C PRO A 447 -13.11 48.98 62.88
N GLY A 448 -11.78 48.93 62.68
CA GLY A 448 -10.83 49.11 63.80
C GLY A 448 -9.32 49.14 63.47
N LYS A 449 -8.57 50.01 64.17
CA LYS A 449 -7.09 50.15 64.18
C LYS A 449 -6.44 48.94 64.90
N ALA A 450 -5.13 48.61 64.81
CA ALA A 450 -3.94 49.47 64.64
C ALA A 450 -2.67 48.73 64.08
N ARG A 451 -1.56 49.48 63.98
CA ARG A 451 -0.16 49.10 63.64
C ARG A 451 0.62 48.62 64.91
N PRO A 452 1.96 48.30 64.93
CA PRO A 452 3.00 48.34 63.87
C PRO A 452 4.03 47.18 63.80
N ALA A 453 4.88 47.22 62.75
CA ALA A 453 6.31 46.78 62.70
C ALA A 453 6.69 45.29 62.91
N ASN A 454 7.70 44.71 62.24
CA ASN A 454 8.54 45.15 61.10
C ASN A 454 9.19 43.93 60.40
N SER A 455 9.90 44.16 59.28
CA SER A 455 10.85 43.21 58.66
C SER A 455 10.29 41.91 58.04
N ALA A 456 9.54 42.04 56.93
CA ALA A 456 9.32 40.93 55.98
C ALA A 456 9.00 41.39 54.53
N LEU A 457 8.25 42.47 54.36
CA LEU A 457 7.61 42.82 53.07
C LEU A 457 8.56 43.22 51.93
N GLU A 458 9.75 43.73 52.24
CA GLU A 458 10.63 44.40 51.25
C GLU A 458 11.24 43.43 50.22
N ARG A 459 11.21 42.11 50.49
CA ARG A 459 11.65 41.06 49.55
C ARG A 459 10.53 40.50 48.66
N LEU A 460 9.28 40.94 48.85
CA LEU A 460 8.14 40.51 48.03
C LEU A 460 7.71 41.57 46.99
N ALA A 461 8.05 42.84 47.21
CA ALA A 461 7.66 43.95 46.32
C ALA A 461 8.21 43.80 44.88
N SER A 462 9.44 43.32 44.72
CA SER A 462 10.10 43.14 43.42
C SER A 462 9.59 41.95 42.60
N VAL A 463 8.73 41.10 43.18
CA VAL A 463 8.15 39.93 42.50
C VAL A 463 6.77 40.26 41.88
N THR A 464 6.04 41.22 42.43
CA THR A 464 4.69 41.58 41.96
C THR A 464 4.64 42.61 40.83
N GLU A 465 5.66 43.46 40.67
CA GLU A 465 5.69 44.47 39.58
C GLU A 465 5.74 43.84 38.17
N ARG A 466 6.27 42.61 38.05
CA ARG A 466 6.22 41.84 36.79
C ARG A 466 4.91 41.09 36.56
N ALA A 467 3.99 41.05 37.53
CA ALA A 467 2.73 40.32 37.43
C ALA A 467 1.50 41.21 37.15
N GLN A 468 1.58 42.52 37.39
CA GLN A 468 0.42 43.42 37.25
C GLN A 468 0.43 44.30 35.98
N THR A 469 1.54 44.35 35.24
CA THR A 469 1.68 45.15 34.00
C THR A 469 1.00 44.55 32.77
N MET A 470 0.43 43.33 32.85
CA MET A 470 -0.33 42.70 31.76
C MET A 470 -1.84 42.54 32.05
N ALA A 471 -2.35 43.11 33.14
CA ALA A 471 -3.68 42.79 33.66
C ALA A 471 -4.63 43.99 33.90
N SER A 472 -4.54 45.08 33.11
CA SER A 472 -5.67 46.03 32.93
C SER A 472 -5.45 47.10 31.85
N VAL A 473 -5.84 46.81 30.60
CA VAL A 473 -6.23 47.83 29.62
C VAL A 473 -7.56 47.42 28.99
N LYS A 474 -8.61 48.23 29.19
CA LYS A 474 -9.91 48.06 28.53
C LYS A 474 -9.84 48.57 27.08
N LYS A 475 -10.69 48.02 26.22
CA LYS A 475 -10.78 48.40 24.80
C LYS A 475 -12.13 49.06 24.53
N GLU A 476 -12.11 50.30 24.05
CA GLU A 476 -13.26 51.07 23.57
C GLU A 476 -12.95 51.60 22.14
N PRO A 477 -13.94 52.14 21.40
CA PRO A 477 -14.19 51.66 20.04
C PRO A 477 -13.38 52.34 18.92
N ALA A 478 -13.27 51.61 17.80
CA ALA A 478 -12.77 52.12 16.53
C ALA A 478 -13.93 52.46 15.56
N ALA A 479 -13.64 53.29 14.55
CA ALA A 479 -14.61 53.82 13.59
C ALA A 479 -15.22 52.74 12.65
N PRO A 480 -16.43 52.97 12.09
CA PRO A 480 -17.17 51.95 11.34
C PRO A 480 -16.59 51.66 9.95
N VAL A 481 -16.65 50.40 9.56
CA VAL A 481 -16.45 49.91 8.18
C VAL A 481 -17.80 49.38 7.67
N LYS A 482 -18.02 49.47 6.36
CA LYS A 482 -19.32 49.24 5.71
C LYS A 482 -19.84 47.81 5.87
N GLU A 483 -21.17 47.69 5.82
CA GLU A 483 -21.85 46.41 5.58
C GLU A 483 -21.54 45.93 4.14
N GLU A 484 -20.97 44.73 3.99
CA GLU A 484 -20.88 44.05 2.70
C GLU A 484 -21.35 42.58 2.81
N ALA A 485 -22.28 42.24 1.92
CA ALA A 485 -22.66 40.91 1.44
C ALA A 485 -22.56 39.70 2.41
N TYR A 486 -23.73 39.25 2.86
CA TYR A 486 -23.99 37.95 3.46
C TYR A 486 -23.30 36.81 2.68
N ARG A 487 -22.23 36.23 3.23
CA ARG A 487 -21.58 35.02 2.71
C ARG A 487 -21.87 33.85 3.64
N TRP A 488 -22.43 32.78 3.06
CA TRP A 488 -22.58 31.50 3.76
C TRP A 488 -21.20 30.93 4.09
N VAL A 489 -20.98 30.62 5.37
CA VAL A 489 -19.87 29.79 5.83
C VAL A 489 -20.49 28.47 6.28
N ALA A 490 -20.05 27.37 5.70
CA ALA A 490 -20.49 26.05 6.16
C ALA A 490 -19.95 25.80 7.57
N GLN A 491 -20.84 25.57 8.53
CA GLN A 491 -20.46 24.96 9.80
C GLN A 491 -20.23 23.48 9.57
N ASN A 492 -19.01 23.12 9.19
CA ASN A 492 -18.53 21.77 9.44
C ASN A 492 -18.41 21.65 10.97
N GLU A 493 -19.18 20.74 11.57
CA GLU A 493 -18.87 20.30 12.93
C GLU A 493 -17.44 19.74 12.96
N PRO A 494 -16.67 19.95 14.04
CA PRO A 494 -15.36 19.34 14.16
C PRO A 494 -15.53 17.83 14.32
N GLU A 495 -15.36 17.09 13.23
CA GLU A 495 -15.27 15.64 13.23
C GLU A 495 -14.16 15.23 14.20
N GLU A 496 -14.53 14.65 15.35
CA GLU A 496 -13.57 14.16 16.33
C GLU A 496 -12.70 13.11 15.63
N ALA A 497 -11.39 13.36 15.57
CA ALA A 497 -10.46 12.45 14.95
C ALA A 497 -10.63 11.07 15.61
N PRO A 498 -11.02 10.02 14.85
CA PRO A 498 -11.35 8.73 15.45
C PRO A 498 -10.13 8.23 16.23
N GLU A 499 -10.34 7.87 17.50
CA GLU A 499 -9.31 7.21 18.30
C GLU A 499 -8.74 6.04 17.49
N PRO A 500 -7.42 5.79 17.52
CA PRO A 500 -6.78 4.83 16.63
C PRO A 500 -7.20 3.41 16.97
N VAL A 501 -8.34 2.98 16.42
CA VAL A 501 -8.85 1.61 16.44
C VAL A 501 -7.70 0.73 15.99
N ALA A 502 -7.20 -0.10 16.90
CA ALA A 502 -5.95 -0.83 16.72
C ALA A 502 -6.06 -1.74 15.50
N THR A 503 -5.57 -1.28 14.35
CA THR A 503 -5.75 -2.02 13.09
C THR A 503 -5.15 -3.42 13.26
N PRO A 504 -5.82 -4.49 12.78
CA PRO A 504 -5.34 -5.86 12.99
C PRO A 504 -3.92 -6.06 12.44
N LYS A 505 -3.52 -5.28 11.43
CA LYS A 505 -2.16 -5.27 10.89
C LYS A 505 -1.11 -4.68 11.85
N ALA A 506 -1.46 -3.65 12.64
CA ALA A 506 -0.59 -3.10 13.68
C ALA A 506 -0.50 -4.04 14.90
N LEU A 507 -1.60 -4.69 15.27
CA LEU A 507 -1.61 -5.74 16.29
C LEU A 507 -0.77 -6.95 15.86
N ARG A 508 -0.94 -7.47 14.64
CA ARG A 508 -0.10 -8.55 14.07
C ARG A 508 1.39 -8.16 14.10
N ALA A 509 1.75 -6.97 13.62
CA ALA A 509 3.15 -6.51 13.63
C ALA A 509 3.75 -6.40 15.05
N ALA A 510 2.95 -6.03 16.06
CA ALA A 510 3.37 -6.02 17.46
C ALA A 510 3.47 -7.42 18.08
N LEU A 511 2.63 -8.37 17.65
CA LEU A 511 2.59 -9.76 18.13
C LEU A 511 3.54 -10.70 17.37
N GLU A 512 4.05 -10.29 16.21
CA GLU A 512 5.13 -10.97 15.48
C GLU A 512 6.51 -10.69 16.09
N HIS A 513 6.68 -9.55 16.77
CA HIS A 513 7.93 -9.11 17.38
C HIS A 513 8.00 -9.37 18.89
N GLU A 514 7.75 -10.62 19.29
CA GLU A 514 8.67 -11.39 20.13
C GLU A 514 8.19 -12.84 20.35
N LYS A 515 9.07 -13.82 20.11
CA LYS A 515 8.98 -15.08 20.86
C LYS A 515 9.40 -14.72 22.28
N SER A 516 8.45 -14.57 23.20
CA SER A 516 8.75 -14.06 24.54
C SER A 516 9.87 -14.89 25.19
N PRO A 517 10.82 -14.26 25.90
CA PRO A 517 11.95 -14.97 26.49
C PRO A 517 11.50 -16.05 27.49
N GLU A 518 10.34 -15.86 28.12
CA GLU A 518 9.68 -16.81 29.02
C GLU A 518 9.14 -18.05 28.30
N LEU A 519 8.55 -17.90 27.11
CA LEU A 519 8.13 -19.04 26.30
C LEU A 519 9.36 -19.77 25.72
N ALA A 520 10.42 -19.05 25.37
CA ALA A 520 11.69 -19.65 24.94
C ALA A 520 12.38 -20.45 26.07
N SER A 521 12.27 -20.04 27.34
CA SER A 521 12.77 -20.82 28.48
C SER A 521 11.88 -22.02 28.80
N ARG A 522 10.54 -21.87 28.82
CA ARG A 522 9.60 -23.01 29.00
C ARG A 522 9.81 -24.10 27.94
N LEU A 523 9.98 -23.74 26.68
CA LEU A 523 10.30 -24.70 25.61
C LEU A 523 11.67 -25.35 25.80
N ALA A 524 12.64 -24.67 26.43
CA ALA A 524 13.94 -25.26 26.75
C ALA A 524 13.85 -26.26 27.90
N GLU A 525 13.05 -25.98 28.92
CA GLU A 525 12.74 -26.86 30.06
C GLU A 525 11.98 -28.12 29.59
N GLU A 526 10.87 -27.95 28.86
CA GLU A 526 10.09 -29.07 28.30
C GLU A 526 10.87 -29.94 27.28
N ALA A 527 11.92 -29.39 26.67
CA ALA A 527 12.83 -30.16 25.81
C ALA A 527 13.88 -30.94 26.63
N ILE A 528 14.32 -30.43 27.78
CA ILE A 528 15.21 -31.15 28.71
C ILE A 528 14.48 -32.35 29.35
N GLU A 529 13.17 -32.25 29.60
CA GLU A 529 12.37 -33.36 30.10
C GLU A 529 12.11 -34.45 29.04
N ARG A 530 11.94 -34.07 27.76
CA ARG A 530 11.65 -35.00 26.66
C ARG A 530 12.89 -35.65 26.03
N ASP A 531 14.05 -34.99 26.06
CA ASP A 531 15.27 -35.46 25.38
C ASP A 531 16.51 -35.51 26.31
N ALA A 532 17.11 -36.70 26.40
CA ALA A 532 18.32 -36.94 27.18
C ALA A 532 19.55 -36.19 26.64
N TRP A 533 19.61 -35.89 25.33
CA TRP A 533 20.71 -35.10 24.76
C TRP A 533 20.58 -33.62 25.11
N ALA A 534 19.39 -33.03 25.01
CA ALA A 534 19.08 -31.70 25.54
C ALA A 534 19.43 -31.55 27.03
N ALA A 535 19.16 -32.57 27.84
CA ALA A 535 19.52 -32.61 29.27
C ALA A 535 21.04 -32.65 29.53
N GLN A 536 21.83 -33.33 28.69
CA GLN A 536 23.29 -33.29 28.76
C GLN A 536 23.82 -31.90 28.35
N ILE A 537 23.26 -31.29 27.30
CA ILE A 537 23.64 -29.93 26.85
C ILE A 537 23.41 -28.87 27.94
N SER A 538 22.33 -28.98 28.74
CA SER A 538 22.07 -28.00 29.81
C SER A 538 23.05 -28.09 30.99
N GLN A 539 23.74 -29.22 31.15
CA GLN A 539 24.72 -29.45 32.23
C GLN A 539 26.15 -29.01 31.84
N MET A 540 26.43 -28.81 30.55
CA MET A 540 27.77 -28.45 30.06
C MET A 540 27.97 -26.92 29.94
N PRO A 541 28.90 -26.31 30.71
CA PRO A 541 29.19 -24.89 30.61
C PRO A 541 30.04 -24.57 29.37
N MET A 542 29.39 -24.28 28.24
CA MET A 542 30.05 -24.03 26.94
C MET A 542 29.78 -22.63 26.35
N PRO A 543 30.67 -22.12 25.46
CA PRO A 543 30.41 -20.89 24.71
C PRO A 543 29.16 -21.02 23.81
N LYS A 544 28.38 -19.94 23.69
CA LYS A 544 27.09 -19.93 22.96
C LYS A 544 27.15 -20.51 21.54
N LEU A 545 28.25 -20.31 20.81
CA LEU A 545 28.41 -20.83 19.44
C LEU A 545 28.63 -22.35 19.41
N VAL A 546 29.32 -22.91 20.41
CA VAL A 546 29.48 -24.38 20.56
C VAL A 546 28.17 -25.01 21.07
N GLN A 547 27.45 -24.29 21.95
CA GLN A 547 26.10 -24.66 22.38
C GLN A 547 25.11 -24.68 21.20
N GLN A 548 25.21 -23.74 20.27
CA GLN A 548 24.42 -23.74 19.03
C GLN A 548 24.73 -24.94 18.14
N LEU A 549 26.00 -25.36 18.00
CA LEU A 549 26.35 -26.60 17.29
C LEU A 549 25.70 -27.82 17.96
N ALA A 550 25.80 -27.94 19.29
CA ALA A 550 25.22 -29.07 20.03
C ALA A 550 23.68 -29.13 19.91
N LEU A 551 22.99 -27.98 19.92
CA LEU A 551 21.53 -27.91 19.77
C LEU A 551 21.02 -28.22 18.35
N ASN A 552 21.87 -28.08 17.33
CA ASN A 552 21.55 -28.38 15.92
C ASN A 552 22.04 -29.77 15.47
N ALA A 553 22.59 -30.58 16.38
CA ALA A 553 23.00 -31.96 16.14
C ALA A 553 22.24 -32.92 17.06
N PHE A 554 21.97 -34.13 16.59
CA PHE A 554 21.52 -35.23 17.44
C PHE A 554 22.70 -36.14 17.82
N CYS A 555 22.59 -36.81 18.97
CA CYS A 555 23.66 -37.62 19.55
C CYS A 555 23.34 -39.10 19.42
N GLU A 556 24.29 -39.86 18.88
CA GLU A 556 24.26 -41.32 18.83
C GLU A 556 25.47 -41.88 19.58
N GLN A 557 25.25 -42.87 20.43
CA GLN A 557 26.28 -43.49 21.27
C GLN A 557 26.45 -44.97 20.89
N PRO A 558 27.22 -45.28 19.83
CA PRO A 558 27.39 -46.66 19.34
C PRO A 558 28.25 -47.53 20.26
N GLU A 559 29.19 -46.93 21.01
CA GLU A 559 30.06 -47.62 21.96
C GLU A 559 30.30 -46.75 23.21
N PRO A 560 30.45 -47.33 24.42
CA PRO A 560 30.77 -46.56 25.62
C PRO A 560 32.15 -45.91 25.50
N GLY A 561 32.18 -44.59 25.31
CA GLY A 561 33.38 -43.79 25.09
C GLY A 561 33.49 -43.15 23.70
N LYS A 562 32.59 -43.46 22.77
CA LYS A 562 32.51 -42.82 21.44
C LYS A 562 31.16 -42.14 21.26
N ILE A 563 31.18 -40.87 20.86
CA ILE A 563 29.97 -40.08 20.61
C ILE A 563 29.99 -39.58 19.17
N CYS A 564 28.99 -40.01 18.41
CA CYS A 564 28.70 -39.54 17.06
C CYS A 564 27.68 -38.41 17.16
N LEU A 565 28.06 -37.20 16.75
CA LEU A 565 27.12 -36.09 16.56
C LEU A 565 26.76 -35.94 15.09
N HIS A 566 25.48 -36.10 14.80
CA HIS A 566 24.92 -35.98 13.46
C HIS A 566 24.37 -34.57 13.28
N LEU A 567 25.05 -33.76 12.48
CA LEU A 567 24.77 -32.34 12.25
C LEU A 567 24.07 -32.15 10.90
N ARG A 568 22.98 -31.35 10.87
CA ARG A 568 22.28 -30.98 9.63
C ARG A 568 23.21 -30.22 8.68
N SER A 569 23.15 -30.53 7.38
CA SER A 569 24.02 -29.91 6.35
C SER A 569 23.90 -28.39 6.28
N SER A 570 22.72 -27.84 6.58
CA SER A 570 22.45 -26.40 6.69
C SER A 570 23.30 -25.68 7.75
N GLN A 571 23.72 -26.39 8.80
CA GLN A 571 24.47 -25.85 9.95
C GLN A 571 25.97 -26.18 9.90
N LYS A 572 26.44 -26.76 8.79
CA LYS A 572 27.85 -27.12 8.52
C LYS A 572 28.86 -26.01 8.85
N HIS A 573 28.47 -24.74 8.71
CA HIS A 573 29.31 -23.58 9.02
C HIS A 573 29.70 -23.42 10.50
N LEU A 574 28.96 -24.07 11.43
CA LEU A 574 29.31 -24.12 12.85
C LEU A 574 30.41 -25.17 13.15
N ASN A 575 30.58 -26.15 12.27
CA ASN A 575 31.48 -27.29 12.47
C ASN A 575 32.95 -26.87 12.28
N SER A 576 33.62 -26.54 13.38
CA SER A 576 35.02 -26.12 13.40
C SER A 576 35.86 -27.03 14.32
N PRO A 577 37.14 -27.28 13.99
CA PRO A 577 38.00 -28.16 14.78
C PRO A 577 38.33 -27.58 16.18
N SER A 578 38.05 -26.30 16.41
CA SER A 578 38.05 -25.67 17.74
C SER A 578 36.77 -25.98 18.52
N ALA A 579 35.59 -25.88 17.89
CA ALA A 579 34.32 -26.24 18.53
C ALA A 579 34.25 -27.73 18.88
N GLN A 580 34.73 -28.60 17.99
CA GLN A 580 34.82 -30.05 18.24
C GLN A 580 35.64 -30.37 19.49
N LYS A 581 36.80 -29.73 19.66
CA LYS A 581 37.65 -29.92 20.86
C LYS A 581 36.95 -29.46 22.13
N VAL A 582 36.44 -28.22 22.15
CA VAL A 582 35.72 -27.67 23.32
C VAL A 582 34.53 -28.54 23.73
N LEU A 583 33.82 -29.12 22.76
CA LEU A 583 32.70 -30.03 23.00
C LEU A 583 33.17 -31.41 23.49
N SER A 584 34.25 -31.95 22.93
CA SER A 584 34.90 -33.20 23.38
C SER A 584 35.45 -33.09 24.81
N ASP A 585 36.04 -31.95 25.15
CA ASP A 585 36.55 -31.64 26.50
C ASP A 585 35.38 -31.55 27.50
N ALA A 586 34.28 -30.87 27.13
CA ALA A 586 33.08 -30.75 27.96
C ALA A 586 32.37 -32.10 28.19
N LEU A 587 32.25 -32.93 27.15
CA LEU A 587 31.70 -34.30 27.27
C LEU A 587 32.60 -35.19 28.13
N SER A 588 33.92 -35.10 27.98
CA SER A 588 34.86 -35.90 28.80
C SER A 588 34.80 -35.49 30.27
N ALA A 589 34.57 -34.21 30.58
CA ALA A 589 34.32 -33.72 31.93
C ALA A 589 32.98 -34.23 32.51
N LEU A 590 31.92 -34.32 31.69
CA LEU A 590 30.60 -34.82 32.10
C LEU A 590 30.57 -36.35 32.30
N HIS A 591 31.20 -37.11 31.40
CA HIS A 591 31.25 -38.57 31.44
C HIS A 591 32.41 -39.16 32.26
N GLN A 592 33.28 -38.32 32.83
CA GLN A 592 34.45 -38.71 33.65
C GLN A 592 35.41 -39.71 32.98
N THR A 593 35.33 -39.82 31.66
CA THR A 593 36.08 -40.75 30.80
C THR A 593 36.45 -40.00 29.51
N PRO A 594 37.58 -40.30 28.87
CA PRO A 594 37.95 -39.64 27.62
C PRO A 594 36.99 -40.05 26.51
N VAL A 595 36.26 -39.08 25.93
CA VAL A 595 35.30 -39.32 24.85
C VAL A 595 35.95 -39.00 23.50
N GLU A 596 35.92 -39.96 22.57
CA GLU A 596 36.22 -39.69 21.16
C GLU A 596 34.96 -39.14 20.48
N LEU A 597 35.01 -37.85 20.10
CA LEU A 597 33.94 -37.18 19.36
C LEU A 597 34.15 -37.34 17.85
N THR A 598 33.13 -37.79 17.13
CA THR A 598 33.04 -37.67 15.68
C THR A 598 31.82 -36.82 15.30
N VAL A 599 31.98 -35.94 14.30
CA VAL A 599 30.87 -35.14 13.77
C VAL A 599 30.63 -35.55 12.32
N VAL A 600 29.44 -36.05 12.04
CA VAL A 600 29.00 -36.53 10.72
C VAL A 600 27.92 -35.58 10.20
N GLU A 601 27.85 -35.39 8.88
CA GLU A 601 26.78 -34.63 8.23
C GLU A 601 25.65 -35.59 7.86
N ASP A 602 24.50 -35.48 8.53
CA ASP A 602 23.31 -36.31 8.28
C ASP A 602 22.00 -35.49 8.36
N ASP A 603 21.27 -35.52 7.26
CA ASP A 603 19.98 -34.86 7.07
C ASP A 603 18.78 -35.81 7.32
N ASN A 604 19.01 -36.98 7.94
CA ASN A 604 17.97 -37.91 8.35
C ASN A 604 17.00 -37.30 9.37
N LEU A 605 15.81 -36.90 8.89
CA LEU A 605 14.75 -36.28 9.68
C LEU A 605 14.02 -37.24 10.64
N ALA A 606 14.34 -38.54 10.64
CA ALA A 606 13.69 -39.52 11.54
C ALA A 606 14.09 -39.34 13.01
N VAL A 607 15.30 -38.82 13.28
CA VAL A 607 15.76 -38.47 14.63
C VAL A 607 15.80 -36.94 14.74
N LYS A 608 15.06 -36.38 15.71
CA LYS A 608 14.97 -34.93 15.92
C LYS A 608 16.16 -34.39 16.71
N THR A 609 16.71 -33.26 16.29
CA THR A 609 17.70 -32.50 17.08
C THR A 609 17.03 -31.78 18.26
N PRO A 610 17.77 -31.35 19.31
CA PRO A 610 17.20 -30.59 20.44
C PRO A 610 16.48 -29.30 20.02
N LEU A 611 16.89 -28.67 18.92
CA LEU A 611 16.22 -27.49 18.37
C LEU A 611 14.93 -27.85 17.60
N GLU A 612 14.93 -28.95 16.85
CA GLU A 612 13.72 -29.50 16.20
C GLU A 612 12.69 -30.00 17.25
N TRP A 613 13.14 -30.52 18.39
CA TRP A 613 12.26 -30.82 19.53
C TRP A 613 11.57 -29.57 20.07
N ARG A 614 12.30 -28.47 20.27
CA ARG A 614 11.71 -27.18 20.70
C ARG A 614 10.71 -26.62 19.70
N GLN A 615 10.90 -26.86 18.40
CA GLN A 615 9.95 -26.51 17.35
C GLN A 615 8.69 -27.39 17.43
N ALA A 616 8.85 -28.72 17.54
CA ALA A 616 7.73 -29.65 17.65
C ALA A 616 6.86 -29.39 18.90
N ILE A 617 7.47 -29.10 20.05
CA ILE A 617 6.74 -28.75 21.28
C ILE A 617 5.96 -27.43 21.08
N TYR A 618 6.54 -26.44 20.39
CA TYR A 618 5.83 -25.21 20.05
C TYR A 618 4.63 -25.45 19.12
N GLU A 619 4.78 -26.35 18.13
CA GLU A 619 3.69 -26.76 17.22
C GLU A 619 2.58 -27.52 17.96
N GLU A 620 2.92 -28.44 18.88
CA GLU A 620 1.96 -29.10 19.79
C GLU A 620 1.15 -28.07 20.58
N LYS A 621 1.83 -27.10 21.21
CA LYS A 621 1.18 -26.05 22.02
C LYS A 621 0.33 -25.11 21.17
N LEU A 622 0.77 -24.76 19.96
CA LEU A 622 0.03 -23.92 19.02
C LEU A 622 -1.23 -24.64 18.50
N ALA A 623 -1.14 -25.94 18.21
CA ALA A 623 -2.31 -26.76 17.86
C ALA A 623 -3.31 -26.84 19.02
N GLN A 624 -2.85 -27.03 20.26
CA GLN A 624 -3.70 -26.99 21.46
C GLN A 624 -4.37 -25.62 21.65
N ALA A 625 -3.63 -24.51 21.45
CA ALA A 625 -4.17 -23.15 21.53
C ALA A 625 -5.21 -22.86 20.44
N ARG A 626 -5.03 -23.37 19.21
CA ARG A 626 -6.05 -23.30 18.15
C ARG A 626 -7.30 -24.09 18.55
N GLN A 627 -7.15 -25.30 19.06
CA GLN A 627 -8.27 -26.15 19.47
C GLN A 627 -9.07 -25.53 20.63
N SER A 628 -8.41 -24.96 21.65
CA SER A 628 -9.11 -24.33 22.78
C SER A 628 -9.87 -23.06 22.36
N ILE A 629 -9.29 -22.22 21.48
CA ILE A 629 -9.94 -21.01 20.95
C ILE A 629 -11.14 -21.37 20.05
N ILE A 630 -11.03 -22.41 19.22
CA ILE A 630 -12.15 -22.90 18.40
C ILE A 630 -13.24 -23.55 19.26
N ALA A 631 -12.88 -24.14 20.40
CA ALA A 631 -13.81 -24.75 21.37
C ALA A 631 -14.46 -23.77 22.37
N ASP A 632 -14.04 -22.50 22.42
CA ASP A 632 -14.61 -21.52 23.35
C ASP A 632 -16.05 -21.15 22.94
N ASN A 633 -17.00 -21.43 23.84
CA ASN A 633 -18.41 -21.07 23.70
C ASN A 633 -18.63 -19.58 23.39
N ASN A 634 -17.80 -18.68 23.94
CA ASN A 634 -17.91 -17.24 23.68
C ASN A 634 -17.56 -16.92 22.22
N ILE A 635 -16.49 -17.53 21.70
CA ILE A 635 -16.04 -17.33 20.32
C ILE A 635 -17.03 -17.98 19.35
N GLN A 636 -17.52 -19.19 19.63
CA GLN A 636 -18.59 -19.81 18.84
C GLN A 636 -19.88 -18.97 18.84
N THR A 637 -20.21 -18.33 19.96
CA THR A 637 -21.34 -17.38 20.05
C THR A 637 -21.11 -16.15 19.17
N LEU A 638 -19.91 -15.55 19.22
CA LEU A 638 -19.56 -14.40 18.36
C LEU A 638 -19.62 -14.75 16.88
N ARG A 639 -19.04 -15.89 16.47
CA ARG A 639 -19.11 -16.38 15.07
C ARG A 639 -20.55 -16.60 14.62
N ARG A 640 -21.43 -17.13 15.49
CA ARG A 640 -22.83 -17.48 15.16
C ARG A 640 -23.80 -16.29 15.14
N PHE A 641 -23.56 -15.24 15.93
CA PHE A 641 -24.48 -14.10 16.04
C PHE A 641 -24.01 -12.85 15.29
N PHE A 642 -22.74 -12.76 14.87
CA PHE A 642 -22.17 -11.57 14.24
C PHE A 642 -21.35 -11.86 12.96
N ASP A 643 -21.42 -13.08 12.41
CA ASP A 643 -20.62 -13.55 11.26
C ASP A 643 -19.11 -13.25 11.38
N ALA A 644 -18.59 -13.29 12.61
CA ALA A 644 -17.19 -12.97 12.89
C ALA A 644 -16.25 -14.05 12.33
N GLU A 645 -15.23 -13.64 11.57
CA GLU A 645 -14.13 -14.51 11.16
C GLU A 645 -13.04 -14.60 12.23
N LEU A 646 -12.45 -15.78 12.40
CA LEU A 646 -11.35 -16.02 13.35
C LEU A 646 -10.01 -16.00 12.60
N ASP A 647 -9.12 -15.11 13.00
CA ASP A 647 -7.77 -15.00 12.46
C ASP A 647 -6.84 -16.10 13.02
N GLU A 648 -6.82 -17.26 12.37
CA GLU A 648 -5.99 -18.40 12.80
C GLU A 648 -4.47 -18.14 12.74
N GLU A 649 -4.02 -17.09 12.03
CA GLU A 649 -2.62 -16.68 11.98
C GLU A 649 -2.20 -15.84 13.19
N SER A 650 -3.17 -15.23 13.90
CA SER A 650 -2.92 -14.45 15.13
C SER A 650 -2.67 -15.30 16.37
N ILE A 651 -3.09 -16.57 16.36
CA ILE A 651 -3.08 -17.45 17.53
C ILE A 651 -1.64 -17.82 17.94
N ARG A 652 -1.32 -17.64 19.23
CA ARG A 652 -0.02 -17.99 19.84
C ARG A 652 -0.27 -18.75 21.17
N PRO A 653 0.53 -19.79 21.49
CA PRO A 653 0.56 -20.36 22.83
C PRO A 653 1.25 -19.42 23.83
N ILE A 654 0.99 -19.63 25.12
CA ILE A 654 1.48 -18.85 26.28
C ILE A 654 2.08 -19.83 27.30
#